data_AF-A0A9N9TI28-F1
#
_entry.id   AF-A0A9N9TI28-F1
#
_cell.length_a   1.000
_cell.length_b   1.000
_cell.length_c   1.000
_cell.angle_alpha   90.00
_cell.angle_beta   90.00
_cell.angle_gamma   90.00
#
_symmetry.space_group_name_H-M   'P 1'
#
loop_
_entity.id
_entity.type
_entity.pdbx_description
1 polymer ?
#
loop_
_entity_poly.entity_id
_entity_poly.type
_entity_poly.pdbx_seq_one_letter_code
_entity_poly.pdbx_strand_id
1 'polypeptide(L)'
;MDAHTTTSERKLSDPDDDKFSYIKLLDKPRDLPEPVQLNFQHLKEVGYDLGLVDLCWPDEIKPLFENRTDFPVRYVTHTQKERTLLLYTKNFRKKFIHLYPDRKPLLLARDNECGVIKMVCTTIRPTAIPYPIFGSWDTSAAFFSDHITYETLEKHPQKLPDHLYSPHTTLLRQKGHCFEIATVLCSALLGVGYDALVVSGYADRDIALRIMVRQDCPFPAFKEEEEKPPERPKIEKYAITPPNDYKSKFLTMMEQRERDKLLKKDEESAEKERLRLLEEEKPPVDELQGTRVHAWVLVRAGSKNITESFFIEPSTGTMYPIDSRKYFGIESVWNHQNYWVNLQDCSKGLGALDYDLRKNNKWIHLLAGEPYELRVQKERELGDEDTSRDCFIEKHLDMPAPWPMRLHIESERFSRRFPGGDVTTNYKRVIVQQKAPFASPDGLVSRITRYKDFACTDPFLLEEEYSNRKDKYCRTIYEYATGVQKDYFASGREDALVKHVFNKGDYSFYACRTLIFNHALRGDNLYKMVVEQDKIMEYFRNRPDKLMFRQTNIVKEDAEKRVANLFKHNIHSFLQKYERQEDRPSHEDIASREFAIKDREIRLKYHYGQNNITASTRIFMKPAVTEWGDDLDFTSDLTYGYQAEVNVTLPRQVELFQMFHFHLNEENICMSTYRTMEAYLEKFLATRLENLKNPELDVPIFNKEQNAAHRENMLRNEERKNMLMKKEIEDSHIDFLAPYVVKYKLPLGAQQARLAKAECLKEYKELLVNRANRLYDNYKMLDEELHVLNDYYAERRDSLSEAEELRHFDEISRIVDSMKLIQKRADRHKALSKSRYKKLEMILAKHPLLAVLRRTSVKP
;
A
#
# COMPACT_ATOMS: atom_id res chain seq x y z
N MET A 1 87.70 60.12 31.29
CA MET A 1 88.96 59.50 30.82
C MET A 1 88.56 58.49 29.78
N ASP A 2 88.74 58.88 28.51
CA ASP A 2 89.27 58.12 27.37
C ASP A 2 88.85 56.65 27.20
N ALA A 3 88.54 56.11 26.03
CA ALA A 3 88.36 56.55 24.66
C ALA A 3 87.89 55.30 23.88
N HIS A 4 87.22 55.51 22.74
CA HIS A 4 87.24 54.74 21.47
C HIS A 4 87.63 53.24 21.50
N THR A 5 87.01 52.29 20.78
CA THR A 5 86.51 52.34 19.40
C THR A 5 85.87 50.98 19.02
N THR A 6 84.80 51.02 18.22
CA THR A 6 84.43 50.11 17.09
C THR A 6 84.27 48.59 17.24
N THR A 7 82.99 48.18 17.14
CA THR A 7 82.41 47.18 16.21
C THR A 7 83.12 45.86 15.93
N SER A 8 82.51 44.77 16.41
CA SER A 8 82.29 43.56 15.60
C SER A 8 80.93 42.95 15.95
N GLU A 9 80.15 42.68 14.91
CA GLU A 9 78.75 42.25 14.86
C GLU A 9 78.33 41.21 15.91
N ARG A 10 77.36 41.56 16.76
CA ARG A 10 76.46 40.57 17.36
C ARG A 10 75.42 40.22 16.30
N LYS A 11 75.63 39.10 15.61
CA LYS A 11 74.52 38.41 14.93
C LYS A 11 73.54 37.96 16.03
N LEU A 12 72.32 38.49 15.98
CA LEU A 12 71.18 37.83 16.62
C LEU A 12 71.09 36.44 15.97
N SER A 13 71.39 35.38 16.73
CA SER A 13 71.02 34.03 16.36
C SER A 13 69.51 33.90 16.53
N ASP A 14 68.82 33.55 15.45
CA ASP A 14 67.39 33.24 15.43
C ASP A 14 67.03 32.17 16.49
N PRO A 15 65.87 32.28 17.16
CA PRO A 15 65.37 31.26 18.07
C PRO A 15 64.94 29.95 17.36
N ASP A 16 65.16 29.83 16.05
CA ASP A 16 64.79 28.67 15.23
C ASP A 16 65.92 27.63 15.07
N ASP A 17 67.14 27.89 15.54
CA ASP A 17 68.26 26.92 15.43
C ASP A 17 68.18 25.74 16.42
N ASP A 18 67.27 25.77 17.40
CA ASP A 18 67.02 24.64 18.30
C ASP A 18 65.98 23.63 17.75
N LYS A 19 65.41 23.86 16.55
CA LYS A 19 64.36 22.98 15.96
C LYS A 19 64.88 21.78 15.16
N PHE A 20 66.19 21.69 14.88
CA PHE A 20 66.73 20.60 14.05
C PHE A 20 67.94 19.88 14.64
N SER A 21 68.04 19.78 15.97
CA SER A 21 68.86 18.72 16.56
C SER A 21 68.15 17.37 16.37
N TYR A 22 68.53 16.65 15.31
CA TYR A 22 68.02 15.30 15.02
C TYR A 22 68.22 14.35 16.23
N ILE A 23 69.26 14.60 17.03
CA ILE A 23 69.59 13.86 18.24
C ILE A 23 68.58 14.15 19.37
N LYS A 24 68.24 15.41 19.64
CA LYS A 24 67.21 15.77 20.65
C LYS A 24 65.80 15.27 20.26
N LEU A 25 65.52 15.09 18.96
CA LEU A 25 64.24 14.59 18.46
C LEU A 25 64.12 13.06 18.55
N LEU A 26 65.24 12.34 18.46
CA LEU A 26 65.34 10.90 18.69
C LEU A 26 65.35 10.54 20.17
N ASP A 27 65.93 11.39 21.03
CA ASP A 27 66.00 11.21 22.48
C ASP A 27 64.77 11.71 23.25
N LYS A 28 63.75 12.26 22.57
CA LYS A 28 62.46 12.50 23.22
C LYS A 28 61.90 11.15 23.69
N PRO A 29 61.46 11.02 24.97
CA PRO A 29 60.86 9.79 25.44
C PRO A 29 59.69 9.46 24.50
N ARG A 30 59.81 8.34 23.78
CA ARG A 30 58.71 7.81 23.00
C ARG A 30 57.71 7.32 24.02
N ASP A 31 56.58 8.03 24.15
CA ASP A 31 55.39 7.47 24.78
C ASP A 31 54.97 6.27 23.93
N LEU A 32 55.51 5.10 24.28
CA LEU A 32 55.08 3.85 23.72
C LEU A 32 53.62 3.69 24.15
N PRO A 33 52.68 3.45 23.21
CA PRO A 33 51.33 3.12 23.59
C PRO A 33 51.36 1.96 24.58
N GLU A 34 50.53 2.02 25.61
CA GLU A 34 50.46 0.97 26.62
C GLU A 34 50.38 -0.41 25.93
N PRO A 35 51.14 -1.42 26.40
CA PRO A 35 51.15 -2.73 25.76
C PRO A 35 49.73 -3.27 25.73
N VAL A 36 49.18 -3.43 24.52
CA VAL A 36 47.84 -3.99 24.30
C VAL A 36 47.83 -5.39 24.92
N GLN A 37 47.06 -5.58 25.99
CA GLN A 37 46.88 -6.89 26.58
C GLN A 37 46.20 -7.79 25.54
N LEU A 38 46.91 -8.84 25.09
CA LEU A 38 46.43 -9.81 24.10
C LEU A 38 45.31 -10.66 24.70
N ASN A 39 44.10 -10.12 24.70
CA ASN A 39 42.89 -10.82 25.10
C ASN A 39 42.36 -11.67 23.94
N PHE A 40 41.67 -12.78 24.23
CA PHE A 40 41.07 -13.64 23.20
C PHE A 40 40.14 -12.88 22.24
N GLN A 41 39.37 -11.92 22.78
CA GLN A 41 38.51 -11.04 22.00
C GLN A 41 39.31 -10.21 20.98
N HIS A 42 40.46 -9.67 21.38
CA HIS A 42 41.32 -8.88 20.52
C HIS A 42 41.96 -9.72 19.41
N LEU A 43 42.39 -10.95 19.73
CA LEU A 43 42.87 -11.89 18.71
C LEU A 43 41.78 -12.27 17.70
N LYS A 44 40.52 -12.37 18.14
CA LYS A 44 39.36 -12.63 17.28
C LYS A 44 39.10 -11.44 16.35
N GLU A 45 39.14 -10.22 16.87
CA GLU A 45 39.01 -8.97 16.09
C GLU A 45 40.13 -8.85 15.05
N VAL A 46 41.39 -9.11 15.43
CA VAL A 46 42.51 -9.15 14.47
C VAL A 46 42.29 -10.24 13.42
N GLY A 47 41.74 -11.39 13.81
CA GLY A 47 41.38 -12.44 12.87
C GLY A 47 40.32 -12.00 11.85
N TYR A 48 39.33 -11.24 12.30
CA TYR A 48 38.30 -10.63 11.45
C TYR A 48 38.84 -9.56 10.51
N ASP A 49 39.76 -8.73 10.99
CA ASP A 49 40.46 -7.71 10.21
C ASP A 49 41.32 -8.33 9.11
N LEU A 50 41.90 -9.50 9.37
CA LEU A 50 42.66 -10.27 8.38
C LEU A 50 41.75 -11.14 7.49
N GLY A 51 40.45 -11.20 7.77
CA GLY A 51 39.50 -12.08 7.09
C GLY A 51 39.86 -13.57 7.21
N LEU A 52 40.42 -13.99 8.35
CA LEU A 52 40.82 -15.39 8.57
C LEU A 52 39.60 -16.32 8.55
N VAL A 53 39.77 -17.48 7.91
CA VAL A 53 38.80 -18.58 7.96
C VAL A 53 39.31 -19.60 8.97
N ASP A 54 38.62 -19.72 10.10
CA ASP A 54 38.95 -20.75 11.09
C ASP A 54 38.57 -22.13 10.55
N LEU A 55 39.54 -23.04 10.66
CA LEU A 55 39.38 -24.45 10.29
C LEU A 55 39.30 -25.33 11.54
N CYS A 56 39.06 -24.72 12.70
CA CYS A 56 38.83 -25.41 13.95
C CYS A 56 37.33 -25.67 14.08
N TRP A 57 36.94 -26.94 14.19
CA TRP A 57 35.54 -27.35 14.30
C TRP A 57 35.34 -27.98 15.68
N PRO A 58 34.91 -27.22 16.70
CA PRO A 58 34.63 -27.78 18.02
C PRO A 58 33.41 -28.72 17.97
N ASP A 59 33.48 -29.82 18.73
CA ASP A 59 32.45 -30.87 18.73
C ASP A 59 31.19 -30.47 19.52
N GLU A 60 31.32 -29.57 20.50
CA GLU A 60 30.21 -29.06 21.30
C GLU A 60 30.15 -27.53 21.28
N ILE A 61 29.13 -26.98 20.64
CA ILE A 61 28.80 -25.55 20.69
C ILE A 61 27.43 -25.46 21.36
N LYS A 62 27.35 -24.69 22.45
CA LYS A 62 26.09 -24.35 23.12
C LYS A 62 25.62 -23.01 22.57
N PRO A 63 24.69 -22.99 21.60
CA PRO A 63 24.26 -21.74 21.00
C PRO A 63 23.45 -20.95 22.03
N LEU A 64 23.92 -19.76 22.35
CA LEU A 64 23.13 -18.76 23.06
C LEU A 64 23.08 -17.53 22.17
N PHE A 65 21.94 -17.29 21.55
CA PHE A 65 21.71 -16.11 20.73
C PHE A 65 20.45 -15.41 21.20
N GLU A 66 20.64 -14.23 21.79
CA GLU A 66 19.58 -13.49 22.49
C GLU A 66 18.88 -14.42 23.51
N ASN A 67 17.61 -14.78 23.27
CA ASN A 67 16.81 -15.64 24.14
C ASN A 67 16.59 -17.06 23.58
N ARG A 68 17.30 -17.43 22.50
CA ARG A 68 17.15 -18.72 21.84
C ARG A 68 18.32 -19.63 22.15
N THR A 69 17.97 -20.83 22.57
CA THR A 69 18.90 -21.94 22.83
C THR A 69 18.73 -23.07 21.80
N ASP A 70 17.57 -23.13 21.14
CA ASP A 70 17.21 -24.23 20.24
C ASP A 70 17.40 -23.82 18.79
N PHE A 71 18.45 -24.34 18.17
CA PHE A 71 18.77 -24.15 16.75
C PHE A 71 18.83 -25.49 16.01
N PRO A 72 18.47 -25.55 14.72
CA PRO A 72 18.69 -26.74 13.92
C PRO A 72 20.17 -27.13 13.88
N VAL A 73 20.47 -28.43 13.86
CA VAL A 73 21.84 -28.98 13.87
C VAL A 73 22.76 -28.34 12.80
N ARG A 74 22.20 -27.94 11.66
CA ARG A 74 22.92 -27.31 10.54
C ARG A 74 23.53 -25.93 10.87
N TYR A 75 22.99 -25.25 11.89
CA TYR A 75 23.48 -23.94 12.34
C TYR A 75 24.72 -24.09 13.22
N VAL A 76 24.82 -25.22 13.93
CA VAL A 76 25.83 -25.47 14.96
C VAL A 76 26.97 -26.36 14.44
N THR A 77 26.72 -27.19 13.41
CA THR A 77 27.69 -28.16 12.90
C THR A 77 28.02 -27.93 11.43
N HIS A 78 29.16 -28.44 10.97
CA HIS A 78 29.55 -28.46 9.56
C HIS A 78 29.40 -29.85 8.95
N THR A 79 28.88 -29.91 7.72
CA THR A 79 28.94 -31.13 6.91
C THR A 79 30.36 -31.35 6.36
N GLN A 80 30.72 -32.57 5.97
CA GLN A 80 32.04 -32.84 5.35
C GLN A 80 32.28 -31.97 4.11
N LYS A 81 31.23 -31.75 3.30
CA LYS A 81 31.30 -30.88 2.11
C LYS A 81 31.53 -29.42 2.49
N GLU A 82 30.89 -28.91 3.54
CA GLU A 82 31.14 -27.55 4.07
C GLU A 82 32.57 -27.39 4.59
N ARG A 83 33.13 -28.40 5.26
CA ARG A 83 34.52 -28.39 5.73
C ARG A 83 35.50 -28.31 4.55
N THR A 84 35.27 -29.10 3.49
CA THR A 84 36.05 -29.03 2.25
C THR A 84 35.93 -27.67 1.59
N LEU A 85 34.72 -27.09 1.51
CA LEU A 85 34.51 -25.75 0.97
C LEU A 85 35.30 -24.70 1.75
N LEU A 86 35.24 -24.71 3.08
CA LEU A 86 35.98 -23.76 3.92
C LEU A 86 37.50 -23.88 3.74
N LEU A 87 38.02 -25.10 3.52
CA LEU A 87 39.43 -25.32 3.18
C LEU A 87 39.79 -24.68 1.82
N TYR A 88 38.95 -24.87 0.81
CA TYR A 88 39.10 -24.21 -0.51
C TYR A 88 39.06 -22.69 -0.37
N THR A 89 38.11 -22.16 0.40
CA THR A 89 37.97 -20.73 0.68
C THR A 89 39.21 -20.17 1.38
N LYS A 90 39.79 -20.88 2.36
CA LYS A 90 41.03 -20.44 3.03
C LYS A 90 42.23 -20.43 2.07
N ASN A 91 42.32 -21.42 1.20
CA ASN A 91 43.36 -21.47 0.18
C ASN A 91 43.19 -20.34 -0.85
N PHE A 92 41.96 -20.07 -1.27
CA PHE A 92 41.62 -18.96 -2.16
C PHE A 92 42.02 -17.61 -1.54
N ARG A 93 41.66 -17.38 -0.26
CA ARG A 93 42.08 -16.19 0.49
C ARG A 93 43.60 -16.02 0.48
N LYS A 94 44.36 -17.08 0.81
CA LYS A 94 45.83 -17.03 0.85
C LYS A 94 46.41 -16.66 -0.52
N LYS A 95 45.90 -17.26 -1.59
CA LYS A 95 46.29 -16.93 -2.97
C LYS A 95 45.95 -15.49 -3.33
N PHE A 96 44.74 -15.04 -2.98
CA PHE A 96 44.29 -13.68 -3.26
C PHE A 96 45.17 -12.62 -2.59
N ILE A 97 45.44 -12.76 -1.29
CA ILE A 97 46.32 -11.83 -0.55
C ILE A 97 47.75 -11.85 -1.11
N HIS A 98 48.24 -13.02 -1.53
CA HIS A 98 49.57 -13.13 -2.14
C HIS A 98 49.66 -12.42 -3.49
N LEU A 99 48.62 -12.54 -4.33
CA LEU A 99 48.57 -11.91 -5.66
C LEU A 99 48.24 -10.41 -5.59
N TYR A 100 47.44 -9.99 -4.60
CA TYR A 100 46.95 -8.63 -4.44
C TYR A 100 47.16 -8.13 -3.00
N PRO A 101 48.40 -7.85 -2.58
CA PRO A 101 48.72 -7.49 -1.19
C PRO A 101 48.12 -6.15 -0.75
N ASP A 102 47.94 -5.21 -1.68
CA ASP A 102 47.41 -3.86 -1.39
C ASP A 102 45.87 -3.82 -1.30
N ARG A 103 45.18 -4.91 -1.64
CA ARG A 103 43.70 -4.98 -1.58
C ARG A 103 43.21 -5.36 -0.18
N LYS A 104 42.05 -4.82 0.19
CA LYS A 104 41.34 -5.20 1.42
C LYS A 104 40.95 -6.69 1.40
N PRO A 105 40.81 -7.32 2.58
CA PRO A 105 40.35 -8.71 2.68
C PRO A 105 38.91 -8.85 2.15
N LEU A 106 38.63 -9.99 1.52
CA LEU A 106 37.32 -10.31 0.96
C LEU A 106 36.39 -10.92 2.01
N LEU A 107 35.08 -10.62 1.91
CA LEU A 107 34.05 -11.25 2.73
C LEU A 107 33.71 -12.64 2.18
N LEU A 108 34.46 -13.66 2.63
CA LEU A 108 34.29 -15.04 2.15
C LEU A 108 33.49 -15.92 3.11
N ALA A 109 33.76 -15.81 4.42
CA ALA A 109 33.09 -16.55 5.47
C ALA A 109 33.07 -15.73 6.77
N ARG A 110 31.97 -15.83 7.53
CA ARG A 110 31.77 -15.12 8.80
C ARG A 110 30.99 -15.97 9.79
N ASP A 111 31.06 -15.59 11.05
CA ASP A 111 30.28 -16.18 12.13
C ASP A 111 28.79 -15.97 11.86
N ASN A 112 28.02 -17.06 12.00
CA ASN A 112 26.57 -16.99 12.06
C ASN A 112 26.10 -16.63 13.49
N GLU A 113 24.78 -16.63 13.71
CA GLU A 113 24.15 -16.39 15.01
C GLU A 113 24.59 -17.35 16.13
N CYS A 114 25.15 -18.51 15.81
CA CYS A 114 25.66 -19.48 16.78
C CYS A 114 27.18 -19.39 16.99
N GLY A 115 27.86 -18.40 16.40
CA GLY A 115 29.33 -18.28 16.46
C GLY A 115 30.06 -19.30 15.59
N VAL A 116 29.39 -19.86 14.58
CA VAL A 116 29.95 -20.85 13.67
C VAL A 116 30.26 -20.19 12.34
N ILE A 117 31.51 -20.30 11.87
CA ILE A 117 31.90 -19.76 10.57
C ILE A 117 31.17 -20.51 9.46
N LYS A 118 30.38 -19.77 8.68
CA LYS A 118 29.73 -20.24 7.46
C LYS A 118 30.17 -19.39 6.28
N MET A 119 30.14 -20.01 5.09
CA MET A 119 30.49 -19.36 3.84
C MET A 119 29.32 -18.49 3.37
N VAL A 120 29.59 -17.31 2.79
CA VAL A 120 28.53 -16.34 2.46
C VAL A 120 27.52 -16.87 1.42
N CYS A 121 27.95 -17.63 0.42
CA CYS A 121 27.07 -18.25 -0.59
C CYS A 121 26.13 -19.29 0.03
N THR A 122 26.59 -20.08 1.00
CA THR A 122 25.74 -21.12 1.62
C THR A 122 24.69 -20.53 2.58
N THR A 123 24.80 -19.23 2.86
CA THR A 123 23.84 -18.44 3.65
C THR A 123 22.65 -17.96 2.79
N ILE A 124 22.80 -17.92 1.45
CA ILE A 124 21.71 -17.59 0.54
C ILE A 124 20.87 -18.84 0.29
N ARG A 125 19.60 -18.80 0.67
CA ARG A 125 18.65 -19.90 0.43
C ARG A 125 17.53 -19.42 -0.49
N PRO A 126 17.57 -19.74 -1.80
CA PRO A 126 16.49 -19.42 -2.72
C PRO A 126 15.15 -19.93 -2.17
N THR A 127 14.23 -19.01 -1.89
CA THR A 127 12.92 -19.33 -1.29
C THR A 127 11.84 -18.45 -1.90
N ALA A 128 10.85 -19.08 -2.54
CA ALA A 128 9.61 -18.39 -2.94
C ALA A 128 8.67 -18.27 -1.73
N ILE A 129 8.34 -17.04 -1.34
CA ILE A 129 7.43 -16.76 -0.23
C ILE A 129 5.99 -16.74 -0.79
N PRO A 130 5.01 -17.40 -0.15
CA PRO A 130 3.66 -17.59 -0.71
C PRO A 130 2.76 -16.35 -0.58
N TYR A 131 3.26 -15.16 -0.98
CA TYR A 131 2.44 -13.95 -1.13
C TYR A 131 2.64 -13.36 -2.54
N PRO A 132 1.55 -12.93 -3.23
CA PRO A 132 1.64 -12.38 -4.59
C PRO A 132 2.58 -11.19 -4.72
N ILE A 133 2.72 -10.37 -3.66
CA ILE A 133 3.60 -9.20 -3.67
C ILE A 133 5.07 -9.57 -3.89
N PHE A 134 5.49 -10.81 -3.62
CA PHE A 134 6.88 -11.23 -3.84
C PHE A 134 7.13 -11.65 -5.30
N GLY A 135 6.12 -11.64 -6.18
CA GLY A 135 6.30 -11.97 -7.59
C GLY A 135 7.14 -10.93 -8.36
N SER A 136 7.09 -9.67 -7.94
CA SER A 136 7.85 -8.58 -8.55
C SER A 136 8.99 -8.11 -7.66
N TRP A 137 10.08 -7.66 -8.27
CA TRP A 137 11.29 -7.25 -7.54
C TRP A 137 11.09 -5.94 -6.77
N ASP A 138 10.31 -5.02 -7.31
CA ASP A 138 10.03 -3.68 -6.74
C ASP A 138 9.21 -3.80 -5.45
N THR A 139 8.12 -4.56 -5.49
CA THR A 139 7.27 -4.82 -4.33
C THR A 139 7.98 -5.67 -3.29
N SER A 140 8.85 -6.60 -3.70
CA SER A 140 9.71 -7.36 -2.78
C SER A 140 10.70 -6.46 -2.05
N ALA A 141 11.41 -5.60 -2.80
CA ALA A 141 12.41 -4.69 -2.25
C ALA A 141 11.78 -3.68 -1.28
N ALA A 142 10.65 -3.08 -1.66
CA ALA A 142 9.88 -2.18 -0.81
C ALA A 142 9.37 -2.86 0.47
N PHE A 143 8.94 -4.12 0.39
CA PHE A 143 8.51 -4.85 1.58
C PHE A 143 9.67 -5.09 2.55
N PHE A 144 10.82 -5.59 2.10
CA PHE A 144 11.94 -5.90 3.01
C PHE A 144 12.58 -4.65 3.61
N SER A 145 12.63 -3.52 2.88
CA SER A 145 13.10 -2.24 3.41
C SER A 145 12.20 -1.68 4.52
N ASP A 146 10.89 -1.95 4.42
CA ASP A 146 9.90 -1.57 5.42
C ASP A 146 9.89 -2.54 6.60
N HIS A 147 10.10 -3.83 6.33
CA HIS A 147 9.98 -4.91 7.30
C HIS A 147 11.20 -5.11 8.20
N ILE A 148 12.37 -4.62 7.78
CA ILE A 148 13.63 -4.76 8.51
C ILE A 148 14.17 -3.37 8.87
N THR A 149 14.42 -3.15 10.15
CA THR A 149 15.08 -1.94 10.63
C THR A 149 16.56 -2.02 10.27
N TYR A 150 17.06 -0.97 9.61
CA TYR A 150 18.46 -0.89 9.21
C TYR A 150 19.37 -0.61 10.41
N GLU A 151 20.38 -1.44 10.60
CA GLU A 151 21.47 -1.22 11.56
C GLU A 151 22.75 -0.81 10.83
N THR A 152 23.33 0.32 11.24
CA THR A 152 24.53 0.89 10.62
C THR A 152 25.80 0.20 11.09
N LEU A 153 26.83 0.15 10.23
CA LEU A 153 28.18 -0.31 10.58
C LEU A 153 29.01 0.78 11.29
N GLU A 154 28.38 1.54 12.21
CA GLU A 154 28.95 2.79 12.76
C GLU A 154 30.29 2.64 13.49
N LYS A 155 30.52 1.50 14.15
CA LYS A 155 31.76 1.28 14.90
C LYS A 155 32.99 1.28 14.00
N HIS A 156 32.90 0.63 12.84
CA HIS A 156 34.00 0.50 11.89
C HIS A 156 33.48 0.47 10.45
N PRO A 157 33.09 1.62 9.87
CA PRO A 157 32.42 1.68 8.57
C PRO A 157 33.33 1.29 7.39
N GLN A 158 34.65 1.24 7.60
CA GLN A 158 35.64 0.80 6.60
C GLN A 158 35.94 -0.69 6.65
N LYS A 159 35.45 -1.39 7.68
CA LYS A 159 35.69 -2.82 7.92
C LYS A 159 34.46 -3.63 7.50
N LEU A 160 34.72 -4.90 7.19
CA LEU A 160 33.67 -5.89 6.94
C LEU A 160 32.92 -6.21 8.24
N PRO A 161 31.66 -6.67 8.17
CA PRO A 161 30.90 -7.04 9.37
C PRO A 161 31.52 -8.26 10.07
N ASP A 162 31.42 -8.29 11.39
CA ASP A 162 31.96 -9.36 12.24
C ASP A 162 31.17 -10.67 12.10
N HIS A 163 29.87 -10.55 11.85
CA HIS A 163 28.93 -11.65 11.67
C HIS A 163 28.12 -11.49 10.39
N LEU A 164 27.48 -12.59 9.97
CA LEU A 164 26.46 -12.57 8.94
C LEU A 164 25.33 -13.51 9.38
N TYR A 165 24.25 -12.95 9.91
CA TYR A 165 23.12 -13.77 10.35
C TYR A 165 22.38 -14.40 9.18
N SER A 166 21.76 -15.56 9.45
CA SER A 166 20.93 -16.21 8.43
C SER A 166 19.75 -15.33 8.03
N PRO A 167 19.30 -15.37 6.75
CA PRO A 167 18.15 -14.60 6.28
C PRO A 167 16.88 -14.82 7.11
N HIS A 168 16.71 -16.06 7.60
CA HIS A 168 15.62 -16.41 8.48
C HIS A 168 15.71 -15.69 9.85
N THR A 169 16.90 -15.62 10.43
CA THR A 169 17.12 -14.93 11.72
C THR A 169 16.97 -13.41 11.57
N THR A 170 17.46 -12.82 10.48
CA THR A 170 17.26 -11.39 10.18
C THR A 170 15.76 -11.04 10.09
N LEU A 171 14.95 -11.87 9.42
CA LEU A 171 13.48 -11.67 9.36
C LEU A 171 12.80 -11.80 10.73
N LEU A 172 13.29 -12.71 11.57
CA LEU A 172 12.71 -12.88 12.90
C LEU A 172 13.02 -11.72 13.84
N ARG A 173 14.27 -11.21 13.78
CA ARG A 173 14.75 -10.07 14.56
C ARG A 173 14.19 -8.75 14.03
N GLN A 174 13.83 -8.69 12.75
CA GLN A 174 13.41 -7.48 12.04
C GLN A 174 14.44 -6.33 12.15
N LYS A 175 15.72 -6.69 12.30
CA LYS A 175 16.86 -5.79 12.37
C LYS A 175 18.06 -6.43 11.70
N GLY A 176 18.82 -5.65 10.94
CA GLY A 176 20.07 -6.11 10.34
C GLY A 176 20.79 -5.01 9.57
N HIS A 177 22.06 -5.26 9.28
CA HIS A 177 22.88 -4.36 8.47
C HIS A 177 22.77 -4.65 6.97
N CYS A 178 23.39 -3.82 6.12
CA CYS A 178 23.24 -3.88 4.66
C CYS A 178 23.48 -5.28 4.06
N PHE A 179 24.53 -5.99 4.48
CA PHE A 179 24.82 -7.35 4.01
C PHE A 179 23.72 -8.37 4.36
N GLU A 180 23.13 -8.28 5.55
CA GLU A 180 22.07 -9.21 5.99
C GLU A 180 20.78 -8.95 5.21
N ILE A 181 20.38 -7.68 5.06
CA ILE A 181 19.19 -7.31 4.29
C ILE A 181 19.38 -7.65 2.80
N ALA A 182 20.56 -7.41 2.23
CA ALA A 182 20.88 -7.81 0.86
C ALA A 182 20.80 -9.33 0.68
N THR A 183 21.24 -10.12 1.66
CA THR A 183 21.18 -11.59 1.62
C THR A 183 19.73 -12.10 1.70
N VAL A 184 18.87 -11.45 2.51
CA VAL A 184 17.43 -11.72 2.56
C VAL A 184 16.77 -11.43 1.22
N LEU A 185 16.98 -10.23 0.68
CA LEU A 185 16.40 -9.80 -0.59
C LEU A 185 16.85 -10.71 -1.75
N CYS A 186 18.15 -10.99 -1.84
CA CYS A 186 18.71 -11.90 -2.85
C CYS A 186 18.12 -13.31 -2.74
N SER A 187 17.96 -13.84 -1.52
CA SER A 187 17.32 -15.16 -1.30
C SER A 187 15.86 -15.21 -1.77
N ALA A 188 15.10 -14.12 -1.58
CA ALA A 188 13.72 -14.03 -2.05
C ALA A 188 13.64 -13.91 -3.59
N LEU A 189 14.45 -13.02 -4.18
CA LEU A 189 14.48 -12.79 -5.63
C LEU A 189 14.91 -14.05 -6.41
N LEU A 190 15.95 -14.74 -5.94
CA LEU A 190 16.39 -16.01 -6.51
C LEU A 190 15.30 -17.09 -6.41
N GLY A 191 14.52 -17.09 -5.33
CA GLY A 191 13.41 -18.03 -5.15
C GLY A 191 12.29 -17.87 -6.18
N VAL A 192 12.10 -16.66 -6.69
CA VAL A 192 11.08 -16.31 -7.70
C VAL A 192 11.60 -16.48 -9.14
N GLY A 193 12.92 -16.59 -9.30
CA GLY A 193 13.60 -16.83 -10.58
C GLY A 193 14.30 -15.62 -11.19
N TYR A 194 14.57 -14.56 -10.41
CA TYR A 194 15.45 -13.46 -10.85
C TYR A 194 16.92 -13.86 -10.72
N ASP A 195 17.77 -13.43 -11.66
CA ASP A 195 19.23 -13.56 -11.53
C ASP A 195 19.75 -12.44 -10.63
N ALA A 196 19.75 -12.70 -9.32
CA ALA A 196 20.15 -11.75 -8.29
C ALA A 196 21.47 -12.17 -7.61
N LEU A 197 22.32 -11.17 -7.38
CA LEU A 197 23.63 -11.30 -6.75
C LEU A 197 23.73 -10.31 -5.58
N VAL A 198 24.32 -10.72 -4.46
CA VAL A 198 24.73 -9.78 -3.42
C VAL A 198 26.06 -9.18 -3.86
N VAL A 199 26.16 -7.85 -3.77
CA VAL A 199 27.35 -7.07 -4.11
C VAL A 199 27.99 -6.58 -2.82
N SER A 200 29.30 -6.77 -2.68
CA SER A 200 30.12 -6.11 -1.66
C SER A 200 31.00 -5.07 -2.32
N GLY A 201 30.94 -3.85 -1.81
CA GLY A 201 31.69 -2.74 -2.39
C GLY A 201 31.69 -1.50 -1.51
N TYR A 202 31.85 -0.34 -2.15
CA TYR A 202 31.90 0.95 -1.48
C TYR A 202 30.76 1.85 -1.92
N ALA A 203 30.13 2.51 -0.95
CA ALA A 203 29.00 3.41 -1.19
C ALA A 203 29.21 4.78 -0.53
N ASP A 204 28.44 5.74 -0.99
CA ASP A 204 28.35 7.07 -0.41
C ASP A 204 27.85 7.04 1.03
N ARG A 205 28.23 8.05 1.83
CA ARG A 205 27.84 8.19 3.23
C ARG A 205 26.34 8.10 3.41
N ASP A 206 25.59 8.74 2.52
CA ASP A 206 24.14 8.82 2.62
C ASP A 206 23.46 7.46 2.41
N ILE A 207 24.02 6.62 1.53
CA ILE A 207 23.57 5.25 1.34
C ILE A 207 23.97 4.37 2.53
N ALA A 208 25.24 4.40 2.92
CA ALA A 208 25.78 3.55 3.98
C ALA A 208 25.19 3.86 5.38
N LEU A 209 24.67 5.07 5.60
CA LEU A 209 24.02 5.47 6.85
C LEU A 209 22.49 5.59 6.73
N ARG A 210 21.91 5.27 5.56
CA ARG A 210 20.48 5.45 5.26
C ARG A 210 19.99 6.88 5.56
N ILE A 211 20.77 7.89 5.18
CA ILE A 211 20.41 9.31 5.33
C ILE A 211 19.56 9.74 4.13
N MET A 212 18.27 9.95 4.36
CA MET A 212 17.31 10.28 3.30
C MET A 212 17.08 11.79 3.11
N VAL A 213 17.64 12.65 3.97
CA VAL A 213 17.32 14.09 4.01
C VAL A 213 17.73 14.86 2.75
N ARG A 214 18.60 14.30 1.91
CA ARG A 214 19.01 14.91 0.62
C ARG A 214 18.33 14.27 -0.58
N GLN A 215 17.57 13.21 -0.37
CA GLN A 215 16.83 12.53 -1.42
C GLN A 215 15.45 13.18 -1.57
N ASP A 216 15.05 13.40 -2.81
CA ASP A 216 13.70 13.89 -3.11
C ASP A 216 12.65 12.88 -2.62
N CYS A 217 11.55 13.42 -2.09
CA CYS A 217 10.46 12.59 -1.59
C CYS A 217 9.80 11.82 -2.76
N PRO A 218 9.62 10.49 -2.66
CA PRO A 218 8.96 9.71 -3.71
C PRO A 218 7.46 10.03 -3.83
N PHE A 219 6.88 10.73 -2.85
CA PHE A 219 5.48 11.16 -2.84
C PHE A 219 5.36 12.60 -3.33
N PRO A 220 4.97 12.83 -4.60
CA PRO A 220 4.80 14.19 -5.13
C PRO A 220 3.67 14.91 -4.40
N ALA A 221 3.76 16.25 -4.34
CA ALA A 221 2.68 17.07 -3.79
C ALA A 221 1.41 16.89 -4.61
N PHE A 222 0.27 16.80 -3.94
CA PHE A 222 -1.01 16.68 -4.62
C PHE A 222 -1.29 17.97 -5.41
N LYS A 223 -1.42 17.84 -6.73
CA LYS A 223 -1.84 18.94 -7.60
C LYS A 223 -3.30 18.74 -7.95
N GLU A 224 -4.15 19.70 -7.57
CA GLU A 224 -5.52 19.74 -8.05
C GLU A 224 -5.51 20.02 -9.56
N GLU A 225 -6.23 19.22 -10.34
CA GLU A 225 -6.53 19.57 -11.72
C GLU A 225 -7.48 20.77 -11.70
N GLU A 226 -6.95 21.96 -11.94
CA GLU A 226 -7.78 23.14 -12.16
C GLU A 226 -8.61 22.92 -13.42
N GLU A 227 -9.95 23.03 -13.32
CA GLU A 227 -10.82 23.12 -14.50
C GLU A 227 -10.31 24.32 -15.32
N LYS A 228 -9.62 24.04 -16.43
CA LYS A 228 -9.16 25.08 -17.34
C LYS A 228 -10.40 25.92 -17.71
N PRO A 229 -10.39 27.24 -17.52
CA PRO A 229 -11.48 28.07 -17.97
C PRO A 229 -11.70 27.79 -19.47
N PRO A 230 -12.95 27.72 -19.94
CA PRO A 230 -13.22 27.47 -21.34
C PRO A 230 -12.38 28.44 -22.18
N GLU A 231 -11.62 27.88 -23.13
CA GLU A 231 -10.80 28.69 -24.02
C GLU A 231 -11.69 29.78 -24.60
N ARG A 232 -11.31 31.05 -24.38
CA ARG A 232 -12.07 32.18 -24.91
C ARG A 232 -12.21 31.94 -26.42
N PRO A 233 -13.42 32.03 -26.98
CA PRO A 233 -13.63 31.78 -28.39
C PRO A 233 -12.65 32.64 -29.19
N LYS A 234 -11.94 32.00 -30.13
CA LYS A 234 -11.04 32.71 -31.05
C LYS A 234 -11.86 33.77 -31.76
N ILE A 235 -11.49 35.03 -31.57
CA ILE A 235 -12.20 36.17 -32.15
C ILE A 235 -12.24 35.97 -33.67
N GLU A 236 -13.44 35.78 -34.21
CA GLU A 236 -13.65 35.62 -35.65
C GLU A 236 -13.25 36.91 -36.39
N LYS A 237 -12.75 36.76 -37.62
CA LYS A 237 -12.13 37.82 -38.45
C LYS A 237 -13.05 39.03 -38.74
N TYR A 238 -14.34 38.94 -38.40
CA TYR A 238 -15.36 39.97 -38.59
C TYR A 238 -16.03 40.44 -37.27
N ALA A 239 -15.42 40.18 -36.11
CA ALA A 239 -15.91 40.71 -34.84
C ALA A 239 -15.81 42.24 -34.80
N ILE A 240 -16.85 42.89 -34.27
CA ILE A 240 -16.90 44.34 -34.06
C ILE A 240 -15.64 44.76 -33.29
N THR A 241 -14.84 45.65 -33.87
CA THR A 241 -13.65 46.20 -33.23
C THR A 241 -14.06 46.79 -31.88
N PRO A 242 -13.42 46.40 -30.76
CA PRO A 242 -13.73 46.98 -29.47
C PRO A 242 -13.56 48.51 -29.53
N PRO A 243 -14.32 49.27 -28.72
CA PRO A 243 -14.18 50.72 -28.66
C PRO A 243 -12.71 51.12 -28.48
N ASN A 244 -12.26 52.14 -29.20
CA ASN A 244 -10.88 52.61 -29.10
C ASN A 244 -10.53 52.91 -27.65
N ASP A 245 -9.50 52.25 -27.14
CA ASP A 245 -9.01 52.49 -25.79
C ASP A 245 -8.32 53.86 -25.77
N TYR A 246 -8.94 54.84 -25.11
CA TYR A 246 -8.43 56.22 -25.00
C TYR A 246 -7.30 56.34 -23.95
N LYS A 247 -6.79 55.23 -23.42
CA LYS A 247 -5.63 55.22 -22.54
C LYS A 247 -4.36 55.58 -23.31
N SER A 248 -3.58 56.52 -22.78
CA SER A 248 -2.30 56.93 -23.36
C SER A 248 -1.33 55.74 -23.42
N LYS A 249 -0.91 55.36 -24.63
CA LYS A 249 0.07 54.27 -24.87
C LYS A 249 1.38 54.47 -24.08
N PHE A 250 1.76 55.72 -23.80
CA PHE A 250 2.94 56.05 -23.01
C PHE A 250 2.77 55.67 -21.52
N LEU A 251 1.60 55.92 -20.94
CA LEU A 251 1.32 55.53 -19.54
C LEU A 251 1.29 54.00 -19.40
N THR A 252 0.67 53.30 -20.36
CA THR A 252 0.68 51.84 -20.40
C THR A 252 2.10 51.28 -20.53
N MET A 253 2.96 51.91 -21.35
CA MET A 253 4.36 51.53 -21.50
C MET A 253 5.20 51.81 -20.24
N MET A 254 4.94 52.91 -19.54
CA MET A 254 5.61 53.22 -18.26
C MET A 254 5.19 52.23 -17.16
N GLU A 255 3.89 51.92 -17.04
CA GLU A 255 3.40 50.89 -16.11
C GLU A 255 3.97 49.51 -16.43
N GLN A 256 4.07 49.14 -17.72
CA GLN A 256 4.71 47.89 -18.12
C GLN A 256 6.18 47.86 -17.72
N ARG A 257 6.92 48.95 -17.94
CA ARG A 257 8.32 49.05 -17.57
C ARG A 257 8.54 48.98 -16.05
N GLU A 258 7.62 49.50 -15.25
CA GLU A 258 7.63 49.34 -13.80
C GLU A 258 7.33 47.90 -13.38
N ARG A 259 6.33 47.25 -14.00
CA ARG A 259 6.05 45.82 -13.79
C ARG A 259 7.23 44.95 -14.16
N ASP A 260 7.89 45.19 -15.30
CA ASP A 260 9.06 44.43 -15.76
C ASP A 260 10.27 44.63 -14.82
N LYS A 261 10.45 45.83 -14.27
CA LYS A 261 11.48 46.08 -13.25
C LYS A 261 11.21 45.34 -11.96
N LEU A 262 9.95 45.29 -11.51
CA LEU A 262 9.55 44.52 -10.33
C LEU A 262 9.76 43.03 -10.57
N LEU A 263 9.31 42.51 -11.71
CA LEU A 263 9.53 41.11 -12.11
C LEU A 263 11.00 40.73 -12.15
N LYS A 264 11.87 41.56 -12.75
CA LYS A 264 13.32 41.30 -12.77
C LYS A 264 13.93 41.30 -11.38
N LYS A 265 13.50 42.22 -10.51
CA LYS A 265 13.99 42.27 -9.12
C LYS A 265 13.55 41.03 -8.34
N ASP A 266 12.32 40.58 -8.56
CA ASP A 266 11.79 39.36 -7.96
C ASP A 266 12.53 38.13 -8.48
N GLU A 267 12.80 38.03 -9.78
CA GLU A 267 13.61 36.98 -10.41
C GLU A 267 15.04 36.92 -9.84
N GLU A 268 15.71 38.07 -9.71
CA GLU A 268 17.05 38.15 -9.11
C GLU A 268 17.05 37.73 -7.64
N SER A 269 16.00 38.07 -6.89
CA SER A 269 15.86 37.65 -5.50
C SER A 269 15.60 36.14 -5.39
N ALA A 270 14.76 35.59 -6.27
CA ALA A 270 14.45 34.17 -6.32
C ALA A 270 15.67 33.32 -6.73
N GLU A 271 16.49 33.80 -7.67
CA GLU A 271 17.71 33.09 -8.06
C GLU A 271 18.76 33.13 -6.95
N LYS A 272 18.90 34.25 -6.23
CA LYS A 272 19.77 34.33 -5.04
C LYS A 272 19.31 33.37 -3.94
N GLU A 273 18.01 33.30 -3.69
CA GLU A 273 17.42 32.36 -2.73
C GLU A 273 17.66 30.91 -3.17
N ARG A 274 17.47 30.60 -4.45
CA ARG A 274 17.73 29.28 -5.02
C ARG A 274 19.19 28.86 -4.88
N LEU A 275 20.14 29.76 -5.15
CA LEU A 275 21.57 29.49 -4.99
C LEU A 275 21.95 29.22 -3.53
N ARG A 276 21.41 30.02 -2.61
CA ARG A 276 21.59 29.80 -1.16
C ARG A 276 21.07 28.43 -0.73
N LEU A 277 19.88 28.05 -1.19
CA LEU A 277 19.28 26.75 -0.90
C LEU A 277 20.11 25.59 -1.46
N LEU A 278 20.65 25.73 -2.68
CA LEU A 278 21.56 24.75 -3.29
C LEU A 278 22.86 24.57 -2.49
N GLU A 279 23.35 25.62 -1.85
CA GLU A 279 24.53 25.57 -1.00
C GLU A 279 24.24 24.89 0.34
N GLU A 280 23.09 25.20 0.97
CA GLU A 280 22.62 24.56 2.20
C GLU A 280 22.33 23.04 2.02
N GLU A 281 21.95 22.61 0.82
CA GLU A 281 21.66 21.21 0.49
C GLU A 281 22.91 20.33 0.26
N LYS A 282 24.10 20.92 0.11
CA LYS A 282 25.33 20.16 -0.14
C LYS A 282 25.67 19.25 1.06
N PRO A 283 26.13 18.02 0.81
CA PRO A 283 26.61 17.18 1.89
C PRO A 283 27.85 17.83 2.55
N PRO A 284 28.02 17.66 3.87
CA PRO A 284 29.23 18.08 4.55
C PRO A 284 30.42 17.31 3.97
N VAL A 285 31.61 17.91 4.07
CA VAL A 285 32.86 17.26 3.66
C VAL A 285 33.01 15.94 4.42
N ASP A 286 33.30 14.88 3.68
CA ASP A 286 33.34 13.51 4.19
C ASP A 286 34.74 12.91 4.03
N GLU A 287 35.47 12.81 5.14
CA GLU A 287 36.84 12.27 5.16
C GLU A 287 36.92 10.79 4.75
N LEU A 288 35.82 10.04 4.91
CA LEU A 288 35.76 8.60 4.61
C LEU A 288 35.12 8.30 3.26
N GLN A 289 34.95 9.31 2.40
CA GLN A 289 34.34 9.15 1.08
C GLN A 289 35.08 8.07 0.26
N GLY A 290 34.33 7.15 -0.35
CA GLY A 290 34.90 6.04 -1.13
C GLY A 290 35.45 4.87 -0.31
N THR A 291 35.53 4.98 1.02
CA THR A 291 36.15 3.92 1.87
C THR A 291 35.14 3.09 2.66
N ARG A 292 33.89 3.54 2.75
CA ARG A 292 32.82 2.86 3.51
C ARG A 292 32.37 1.60 2.80
N VAL A 293 32.42 0.50 3.53
CA VAL A 293 31.97 -0.80 3.07
C VAL A 293 30.45 -0.85 3.12
N HIS A 294 29.83 -1.27 2.02
CA HIS A 294 28.38 -1.43 1.93
C HIS A 294 28.03 -2.62 1.03
N ALA A 295 26.79 -3.11 1.17
CA ALA A 295 26.27 -4.19 0.35
C ALA A 295 24.90 -3.88 -0.21
N TRP A 296 24.71 -4.22 -1.48
CA TRP A 296 23.47 -4.04 -2.22
C TRP A 296 23.21 -5.25 -3.11
N VAL A 297 22.09 -5.26 -3.82
CA VAL A 297 21.73 -6.37 -4.72
C VAL A 297 21.87 -5.92 -6.18
N LEU A 298 22.53 -6.73 -6.99
CA LEU A 298 22.57 -6.59 -8.45
C LEU A 298 21.58 -7.58 -9.06
N VAL A 299 20.65 -7.08 -9.87
CA VAL A 299 19.78 -7.91 -10.69
C VAL A 299 20.22 -7.80 -12.14
N ARG A 300 20.52 -8.95 -12.77
CA ARG A 300 21.02 -9.01 -14.14
C ARG A 300 19.89 -9.12 -15.16
N ALA A 301 20.12 -8.57 -16.34
CA ALA A 301 19.22 -8.68 -17.48
C ALA A 301 19.13 -10.11 -18.00
N GLY A 302 17.99 -10.47 -18.60
CA GLY A 302 17.75 -11.76 -19.25
C GLY A 302 16.75 -12.67 -18.52
N SER A 303 16.50 -12.45 -17.23
CA SER A 303 15.50 -13.20 -16.45
C SER A 303 14.22 -12.37 -16.28
N LYS A 304 13.03 -13.02 -16.35
CA LYS A 304 11.72 -12.41 -16.01
C LYS A 304 11.43 -11.07 -16.72
N ASN A 305 11.75 -10.96 -18.01
CA ASN A 305 11.54 -9.75 -18.85
C ASN A 305 12.34 -8.50 -18.42
N ILE A 306 13.42 -8.66 -17.65
CA ILE A 306 14.32 -7.55 -17.34
C ILE A 306 15.25 -7.28 -18.54
N THR A 307 15.15 -6.07 -19.10
CA THR A 307 15.93 -5.63 -20.27
C THR A 307 17.33 -5.15 -19.90
N GLU A 308 17.46 -4.43 -18.80
CA GLU A 308 18.71 -3.82 -18.34
C GLU A 308 19.04 -4.26 -16.93
N SER A 309 20.32 -4.46 -16.63
CA SER A 309 20.74 -4.81 -15.26
C SER A 309 20.68 -3.56 -14.38
N PHE A 310 20.42 -3.71 -13.09
CA PHE A 310 20.32 -2.58 -12.17
C PHE A 310 20.67 -2.97 -10.74
N PHE A 311 20.91 -1.96 -9.91
CA PHE A 311 21.15 -2.12 -8.48
C PHE A 311 19.89 -1.87 -7.67
N ILE A 312 19.73 -2.61 -6.58
CA ILE A 312 18.69 -2.39 -5.58
C ILE A 312 19.37 -2.10 -4.24
N GLU A 313 19.05 -0.95 -3.66
CA GLU A 313 19.48 -0.62 -2.31
C GLU A 313 18.58 -1.33 -1.28
N PRO A 314 19.08 -2.33 -0.52
CA PRO A 314 18.25 -3.16 0.34
C PRO A 314 17.60 -2.38 1.49
N SER A 315 18.25 -1.33 2.01
CA SER A 315 17.72 -0.56 3.16
C SER A 315 16.58 0.39 2.80
N THR A 316 16.46 0.80 1.53
CA THR A 316 15.43 1.73 1.06
C THR A 316 14.49 1.11 0.03
N GLY A 317 14.82 -0.07 -0.50
CA GLY A 317 14.07 -0.72 -1.57
C GLY A 317 14.14 0.02 -2.91
N THR A 318 15.05 1.00 -3.03
CA THR A 318 15.13 1.87 -4.21
C THR A 318 16.00 1.25 -5.30
N MET A 319 15.54 1.37 -6.54
CA MET A 319 16.31 0.99 -7.72
C MET A 319 17.27 2.10 -8.12
N TYR A 320 18.51 1.73 -8.42
CA TYR A 320 19.52 2.59 -9.00
C TYR A 320 20.05 2.01 -10.33
N PRO A 321 20.23 2.84 -11.36
CA PRO A 321 20.96 2.44 -12.55
C PRO A 321 22.39 2.03 -12.20
N ILE A 322 22.99 1.19 -13.05
CA ILE A 322 24.38 0.73 -12.87
C ILE A 322 25.37 1.90 -12.83
N ASP A 323 25.10 2.96 -13.60
CA ASP A 323 25.94 4.17 -13.68
C ASP A 323 25.71 5.16 -12.51
N SER A 324 25.07 4.71 -11.44
CA SER A 324 24.81 5.55 -10.27
C SER A 324 26.12 5.98 -9.59
N ARG A 325 26.28 7.31 -9.39
CA ARG A 325 27.42 7.90 -8.67
C ARG A 325 27.43 7.62 -7.17
N LYS A 326 26.36 6.99 -6.64
CA LYS A 326 26.24 6.67 -5.21
C LYS A 326 27.09 5.46 -4.78
N TYR A 327 27.58 4.67 -5.74
CA TYR A 327 28.43 3.52 -5.50
C TYR A 327 29.78 3.74 -6.19
N PHE A 328 30.88 3.55 -5.45
CA PHE A 328 32.22 3.90 -5.92
C PHE A 328 32.99 2.71 -6.50
N GLY A 329 32.73 1.49 -6.03
CA GLY A 329 33.49 0.31 -6.44
C GLY A 329 32.85 -0.99 -6.01
N ILE A 330 33.08 -2.05 -6.78
CA ILE A 330 32.65 -3.42 -6.47
C ILE A 330 33.89 -4.28 -6.23
N GLU A 331 33.97 -4.91 -5.06
CA GLU A 331 35.05 -5.82 -4.68
C GLU A 331 34.70 -7.26 -5.08
N SER A 332 33.49 -7.71 -4.73
CA SER A 332 33.01 -9.05 -5.00
C SER A 332 31.49 -9.13 -5.13
N VAL A 333 31.02 -10.18 -5.80
CA VAL A 333 29.60 -10.51 -5.95
C VAL A 333 29.38 -11.99 -5.71
N TRP A 334 28.24 -12.37 -5.15
CA TRP A 334 27.94 -13.79 -4.92
C TRP A 334 26.44 -14.10 -4.92
N ASN A 335 26.13 -15.38 -5.19
CA ASN A 335 24.80 -15.97 -5.01
C ASN A 335 24.92 -17.33 -4.35
N HIS A 336 23.84 -18.12 -4.41
CA HIS A 336 23.79 -19.49 -3.86
C HIS A 336 24.66 -20.51 -4.62
N GLN A 337 25.17 -20.17 -5.82
CA GLN A 337 25.91 -21.07 -6.71
C GLN A 337 27.42 -20.82 -6.69
N ASN A 338 27.86 -19.56 -6.63
CA ASN A 338 29.30 -19.24 -6.60
C ASN A 338 29.59 -17.87 -6.00
N TYR A 339 30.90 -17.60 -5.84
CA TYR A 339 31.48 -16.34 -5.41
C TYR A 339 32.42 -15.83 -6.49
N TRP A 340 32.29 -14.55 -6.86
CA TRP A 340 33.11 -13.90 -7.88
C TRP A 340 33.79 -12.64 -7.33
N VAL A 341 35.05 -12.46 -7.69
CA VAL A 341 35.88 -11.30 -7.32
C VAL A 341 36.11 -10.44 -8.55
N ASN A 342 35.88 -9.15 -8.42
CA ASN A 342 36.12 -8.19 -9.50
C ASN A 342 37.62 -7.91 -9.62
N LEU A 343 38.13 -7.95 -10.87
CA LEU A 343 39.49 -7.52 -11.24
C LEU A 343 39.51 -6.24 -12.07
N GLN A 344 38.35 -5.72 -12.46
CA GLN A 344 38.23 -4.54 -13.31
C GLN A 344 38.48 -3.27 -12.51
N ASP A 345 38.99 -2.23 -13.16
CA ASP A 345 39.17 -0.91 -12.56
C ASP A 345 37.83 -0.18 -12.44
N CYS A 346 37.51 0.28 -11.23
CA CYS A 346 36.28 1.04 -10.92
C CYS A 346 36.47 2.57 -10.97
N SER A 347 37.67 3.07 -11.31
CA SER A 347 38.00 4.51 -11.29
C SER A 347 37.10 5.38 -12.17
N LYS A 348 36.59 4.83 -13.29
CA LYS A 348 35.70 5.52 -14.24
C LYS A 348 34.21 5.40 -13.88
N GLY A 349 33.89 4.86 -12.72
CA GLY A 349 32.52 4.53 -12.31
C GLY A 349 32.10 3.11 -12.68
N LEU A 350 30.91 2.71 -12.22
CA LEU A 350 30.43 1.33 -12.35
C LEU A 350 29.76 1.03 -13.71
N GLY A 351 29.28 2.05 -14.43
CA GLY A 351 28.62 1.86 -15.73
C GLY A 351 29.52 1.26 -16.82
N ALA A 352 30.84 1.45 -16.72
CA ALA A 352 31.82 0.92 -17.67
C ALA A 352 32.22 -0.55 -17.40
N LEU A 353 31.74 -1.15 -16.30
CA LEU A 353 32.08 -2.51 -15.93
C LEU A 353 31.33 -3.53 -16.78
N ASP A 354 32.00 -4.65 -17.06
CA ASP A 354 31.39 -5.78 -17.73
C ASP A 354 30.78 -6.72 -16.69
N TYR A 355 29.46 -6.92 -16.74
CA TYR A 355 28.70 -7.77 -15.81
C TYR A 355 28.51 -9.20 -16.32
N ASP A 356 29.26 -9.61 -17.34
CA ASP A 356 29.35 -11.01 -17.77
C ASP A 356 30.35 -11.79 -16.91
N LEU A 357 29.82 -12.57 -15.96
CA LEU A 357 30.60 -13.38 -15.01
C LEU A 357 31.35 -14.56 -15.66
N ARG A 358 31.14 -14.80 -16.97
CA ARG A 358 31.83 -15.84 -17.74
C ARG A 358 33.28 -15.49 -18.06
N LYS A 359 33.63 -14.20 -18.02
CA LYS A 359 34.94 -13.70 -18.44
C LYS A 359 35.94 -13.76 -17.28
N ASN A 360 36.72 -14.84 -17.22
CA ASN A 360 37.72 -15.09 -16.16
C ASN A 360 38.79 -14.00 -16.03
N ASN A 361 39.08 -13.25 -17.10
CA ASN A 361 40.03 -12.13 -17.07
C ASN A 361 39.50 -10.91 -16.28
N LYS A 362 38.18 -10.85 -16.09
CA LYS A 362 37.48 -9.73 -15.42
C LYS A 362 36.90 -10.15 -14.07
N TRP A 363 36.44 -11.39 -13.96
CA TRP A 363 35.84 -11.98 -12.76
C TRP A 363 36.54 -13.28 -12.40
N ILE A 364 37.20 -13.33 -11.24
CA ILE A 364 37.74 -14.58 -10.69
C ILE A 364 36.63 -15.29 -9.92
N HIS A 365 36.33 -16.53 -10.26
CA HIS A 365 35.40 -17.37 -9.52
C HIS A 365 36.12 -18.19 -8.44
N LEU A 366 35.44 -18.48 -7.33
CA LEU A 366 35.95 -19.36 -6.27
C LEU A 366 35.90 -20.84 -6.68
N LEU A 367 34.75 -21.29 -7.21
CA LEU A 367 34.55 -22.65 -7.68
C LEU A 367 34.64 -22.69 -9.20
N ALA A 368 35.64 -23.38 -9.75
CA ALA A 368 35.82 -23.52 -11.19
C ALA A 368 34.76 -24.47 -11.78
N GLY A 369 34.05 -24.00 -12.82
CA GLY A 369 32.98 -24.77 -13.47
C GLY A 369 31.61 -24.67 -12.80
N GLU A 370 31.38 -23.70 -11.92
CA GLU A 370 30.07 -23.44 -11.30
C GLU A 370 29.57 -22.02 -11.58
N PRO A 371 28.27 -21.81 -11.93
CA PRO A 371 27.24 -22.82 -12.16
C PRO A 371 27.54 -23.76 -13.34
N TYR A 372 26.86 -24.92 -13.41
CA TYR A 372 27.06 -25.96 -14.45
C TYR A 372 27.14 -25.40 -15.88
N GLU A 373 26.38 -24.35 -16.18
CA GLU A 373 26.38 -23.63 -17.47
C GLU A 373 27.74 -23.03 -17.86
N LEU A 374 28.66 -22.85 -16.91
CA LEU A 374 30.02 -22.35 -17.13
C LEU A 374 31.04 -23.45 -17.41
N ARG A 375 30.63 -24.72 -17.38
CA ARG A 375 31.51 -25.85 -17.70
C ARG A 375 31.70 -25.93 -19.21
N VAL A 376 32.93 -25.76 -19.67
CA VAL A 376 33.28 -25.99 -21.08
C VAL A 376 33.24 -27.49 -21.32
N GLN A 377 32.20 -27.98 -22.02
CA GLN A 377 32.24 -29.33 -22.58
C GLN A 377 33.25 -29.31 -23.72
N LYS A 378 34.45 -29.86 -23.50
CA LYS A 378 35.29 -30.26 -24.64
C LYS A 378 34.52 -31.36 -25.37
N GLU A 379 34.08 -31.09 -26.60
CA GLU A 379 33.61 -32.15 -27.50
C GLU A 379 34.73 -33.18 -27.62
N ARG A 380 34.43 -34.43 -27.27
CA ARG A 380 35.34 -35.54 -27.55
C ARG A 380 35.32 -35.75 -29.06
N GLU A 381 36.42 -35.47 -29.74
CA GLU A 381 36.62 -35.99 -31.10
C GLU A 381 36.59 -37.52 -31.00
N LEU A 382 35.66 -38.14 -31.73
CA LEU A 382 35.54 -39.59 -31.85
C LEU A 382 36.77 -40.11 -32.62
N GLY A 383 37.84 -40.48 -31.92
CA GLY A 383 39.06 -40.98 -32.57
C GLY A 383 40.18 -41.53 -31.68
N ASP A 384 40.29 -41.15 -30.42
CA ASP A 384 41.42 -41.61 -29.58
C ASP A 384 41.07 -42.87 -28.77
N GLU A 385 41.56 -44.02 -29.25
CA GLU A 385 41.50 -45.34 -28.60
C GLU A 385 42.53 -45.50 -27.45
N ASP A 386 42.72 -44.48 -26.60
CA ASP A 386 43.50 -44.59 -25.36
C ASP A 386 42.58 -44.63 -24.12
N THR A 387 41.65 -45.58 -24.14
CA THR A 387 40.66 -45.82 -23.08
C THR A 387 41.25 -46.55 -21.87
N SER A 388 42.13 -45.92 -21.08
CA SER A 388 42.50 -46.42 -19.74
C SER A 388 43.10 -45.43 -18.73
N ARG A 389 43.25 -44.12 -19.01
CA ARG A 389 43.77 -43.16 -18.00
C ARG A 389 42.98 -41.88 -17.73
N ASP A 390 41.88 -41.61 -18.44
CA ASP A 390 41.07 -40.39 -18.24
C ASP A 390 39.65 -40.67 -17.71
N CYS A 391 39.55 -41.48 -16.65
CA CYS A 391 38.33 -41.60 -15.83
C CYS A 391 38.23 -40.57 -14.70
N PHE A 392 39.12 -39.56 -14.66
CA PHE A 392 38.91 -38.36 -13.86
C PHE A 392 38.12 -37.35 -14.70
N ILE A 393 36.80 -37.59 -14.85
CA ILE A 393 35.86 -36.47 -15.02
C ILE A 393 36.23 -35.49 -13.90
N GLU A 394 36.69 -34.28 -14.23
CA GLU A 394 37.05 -33.26 -13.24
C GLU A 394 35.94 -33.19 -12.20
N LYS A 395 36.20 -33.71 -10.99
CA LYS A 395 35.23 -33.66 -9.89
C LYS A 395 35.22 -32.22 -9.40
N HIS A 396 34.47 -31.37 -10.08
CA HIS A 396 34.24 -29.99 -9.66
C HIS A 396 33.51 -30.02 -8.31
N LEU A 397 34.07 -29.30 -7.32
CA LEU A 397 33.38 -29.06 -6.06
C LEU A 397 32.23 -28.09 -6.34
N ASP A 398 31.01 -28.55 -6.17
CA ASP A 398 29.79 -27.75 -6.26
C ASP A 398 29.42 -27.15 -4.89
N MET A 399 28.61 -26.09 -4.88
CA MET A 399 28.17 -25.48 -3.61
C MET A 399 27.40 -26.48 -2.74
N PRO A 400 27.64 -26.54 -1.42
CA PRO A 400 26.81 -27.28 -0.49
C PRO A 400 25.38 -26.74 -0.45
N ALA A 401 24.43 -27.59 -0.07
CA ALA A 401 23.06 -27.17 0.15
C ALA A 401 22.99 -26.05 1.23
N PRO A 402 22.19 -24.99 1.02
CA PRO A 402 22.15 -23.86 1.93
C PRO A 402 21.72 -24.30 3.33
N TRP A 403 22.47 -23.89 4.35
CA TRP A 403 22.25 -24.26 5.75
C TRP A 403 21.05 -23.58 6.42
N PRO A 404 20.66 -22.33 6.07
CA PRO A 404 19.54 -21.65 6.71
C PRO A 404 18.20 -22.33 6.51
N MET A 405 17.22 -22.03 7.36
CA MET A 405 15.82 -22.39 7.13
C MET A 405 15.22 -21.60 5.97
N ARG A 406 14.12 -22.11 5.39
CA ARG A 406 13.39 -21.40 4.34
C ARG A 406 12.81 -20.10 4.92
N LEU A 407 12.79 -19.05 4.11
CA LEU A 407 12.12 -17.80 4.47
C LEU A 407 10.63 -18.06 4.71
N HIS A 408 10.15 -17.66 5.87
CA HIS A 408 8.75 -17.72 6.24
C HIS A 408 8.37 -16.43 6.96
N ILE A 409 7.28 -15.80 6.53
CA ILE A 409 6.73 -14.60 7.14
C ILE A 409 5.33 -14.97 7.60
N GLU A 410 5.10 -14.80 8.90
CA GLU A 410 3.79 -15.00 9.51
C GLU A 410 2.81 -13.93 9.01
N SER A 411 1.53 -14.30 8.86
CA SER A 411 0.48 -13.38 8.39
C SER A 411 0.43 -12.09 9.22
N GLU A 412 0.55 -12.19 10.55
CA GLU A 412 0.50 -11.03 11.44
C GLU A 412 1.64 -10.05 11.17
N ARG A 413 2.85 -10.58 10.98
CA ARG A 413 4.03 -9.77 10.68
C ARG A 413 3.96 -9.17 9.28
N PHE A 414 3.36 -9.89 8.33
CA PHE A 414 3.10 -9.39 6.99
C PHE A 414 2.11 -8.22 7.02
N SER A 415 0.98 -8.35 7.72
CA SER A 415 -0.02 -7.29 7.88
C SER A 415 0.53 -6.06 8.61
N ARG A 416 1.38 -6.26 9.62
CA ARG A 416 2.02 -5.17 10.36
C ARG A 416 2.99 -4.36 9.50
N ARG A 417 3.52 -4.93 8.42
CA ARG A 417 4.49 -4.33 7.46
C ARG A 417 5.78 -3.83 8.11
N PHE A 418 5.72 -2.85 9.00
CA PHE A 418 6.82 -2.22 9.72
C PHE A 418 7.08 -2.85 11.10
N PRO A 419 8.35 -2.92 11.56
CA PRO A 419 8.68 -3.16 12.95
C PRO A 419 8.08 -2.06 13.81
N GLY A 420 7.26 -2.38 14.81
CA GLY A 420 6.56 -1.35 15.59
C GLY A 420 5.17 -0.98 15.04
N GLY A 421 4.94 -1.09 13.73
CA GLY A 421 3.68 -0.76 13.06
C GLY A 421 3.68 0.60 12.37
N ASP A 422 4.73 1.40 12.57
CA ASP A 422 4.96 2.70 11.97
C ASP A 422 6.44 2.97 11.67
N VAL A 423 6.70 3.87 10.72
CA VAL A 423 8.03 4.35 10.37
C VAL A 423 7.98 5.84 10.05
N THR A 424 9.00 6.59 10.46
CA THR A 424 9.17 7.99 10.08
C THR A 424 10.45 8.14 9.27
N THR A 425 10.35 8.71 8.08
CA THR A 425 11.48 8.95 7.17
C THR A 425 11.56 10.44 6.85
N ASN A 426 12.76 11.01 7.02
CA ASN A 426 13.03 12.41 6.71
C ASN A 426 13.66 12.50 5.32
N TYR A 427 12.88 13.01 4.37
CA TYR A 427 13.33 13.33 3.02
C TYR A 427 13.71 14.81 2.93
N LYS A 428 14.18 15.23 1.76
CA LYS A 428 14.45 16.62 1.44
C LYS A 428 13.23 17.51 1.69
N ARG A 429 13.29 18.33 2.75
CA ARG A 429 12.23 19.26 3.22
C ARG A 429 10.88 18.60 3.49
N VAL A 430 10.84 17.30 3.69
CA VAL A 430 9.59 16.54 3.85
C VAL A 430 9.77 15.47 4.92
N ILE A 431 8.88 15.43 5.89
CA ILE A 431 8.81 14.35 6.87
C ILE A 431 7.63 13.46 6.50
N VAL A 432 7.90 12.17 6.27
CA VAL A 432 6.91 11.17 5.89
C VAL A 432 6.78 10.17 7.02
N GLN A 433 5.60 10.09 7.63
CA GLN A 433 5.22 9.06 8.58
C GLN A 433 4.32 8.07 7.86
N GLN A 434 4.70 6.79 7.87
CA GLN A 434 3.88 5.71 7.30
C GLN A 434 3.51 4.73 8.40
N LYS A 435 2.30 4.21 8.30
CA LYS A 435 1.74 3.24 9.22
C LYS A 435 1.13 2.09 8.44
N ALA A 436 1.17 0.90 9.02
CA ALA A 436 0.52 -0.24 8.40
C ALA A 436 -1.00 -0.02 8.36
N PRO A 437 -1.69 -0.54 7.33
CA PRO A 437 -3.16 -0.60 7.35
C PRO A 437 -3.66 -1.24 8.64
N PHE A 438 -4.66 -0.65 9.29
CA PHE A 438 -5.21 -1.07 10.59
C PHE A 438 -4.27 -0.98 11.80
N ALA A 439 -3.03 -0.47 11.66
CA ALA A 439 -2.15 -0.24 12.81
C ALA A 439 -2.63 0.93 13.68
N SER A 440 -3.29 1.93 13.07
CA SER A 440 -3.91 3.05 13.80
C SER A 440 -5.41 2.87 13.89
N PRO A 441 -6.04 3.18 15.05
CA PRO A 441 -7.50 3.14 15.19
C PRO A 441 -8.19 4.12 14.22
N ASP A 442 -7.54 5.23 13.90
CA ASP A 442 -8.10 6.28 13.04
C ASP A 442 -8.03 5.96 11.54
N GLY A 443 -7.38 4.84 11.16
CA GLY A 443 -7.19 4.43 9.78
C GLY A 443 -6.09 5.19 9.04
N LEU A 444 -5.26 5.97 9.74
CA LEU A 444 -4.14 6.71 9.16
C LEU A 444 -3.09 5.75 8.56
N VAL A 445 -2.75 5.94 7.29
CA VAL A 445 -1.74 5.15 6.56
C VAL A 445 -0.50 5.97 6.26
N SER A 446 -0.67 7.22 5.85
CA SER A 446 0.45 8.12 5.55
C SER A 446 0.16 9.53 6.07
N ARG A 447 1.20 10.18 6.60
CA ARG A 447 1.20 11.60 6.94
C ARG A 447 2.47 12.22 6.37
N ILE A 448 2.30 13.21 5.52
CA ILE A 448 3.37 13.90 4.81
C ILE A 448 3.32 15.36 5.21
N THR A 449 4.35 15.82 5.92
CA THR A 449 4.50 17.24 6.26
C THR A 449 5.60 17.84 5.40
N ARG A 450 5.27 18.89 4.64
CA ARG A 450 6.21 19.60 3.76
C ARG A 450 6.62 20.93 4.38
N TYR A 451 7.91 21.20 4.33
CA TYR A 451 8.55 22.34 4.96
C TYR A 451 9.17 23.27 3.91
N LYS A 452 9.29 24.56 4.24
CA LYS A 452 9.99 25.51 3.35
C LYS A 452 11.50 25.36 3.48
N ASP A 453 11.95 25.07 4.70
CA ASP A 453 13.35 24.98 5.09
C ASP A 453 13.88 23.53 5.08
N PHE A 454 15.21 23.39 4.95
CA PHE A 454 15.88 22.10 4.98
C PHE A 454 15.92 21.47 6.39
N ALA A 455 15.88 22.30 7.44
CA ALA A 455 15.86 21.84 8.83
C ALA A 455 14.48 21.33 9.30
N CYS A 456 13.45 21.42 8.45
CA CYS A 456 12.08 21.02 8.74
C CYS A 456 11.49 21.71 9.99
N THR A 457 11.60 23.04 10.06
CA THR A 457 11.09 23.88 11.16
C THR A 457 9.85 24.70 10.78
N ASP A 458 9.69 25.09 9.51
CA ASP A 458 8.55 25.88 9.01
C ASP A 458 7.64 25.05 8.06
N PRO A 459 6.62 24.33 8.61
CA PRO A 459 5.70 23.54 7.80
C PRO A 459 4.72 24.44 7.04
N PHE A 460 4.53 24.19 5.75
CA PHE A 460 3.55 24.93 4.94
C PHE A 460 2.37 24.07 4.47
N LEU A 461 2.55 22.75 4.36
CA LEU A 461 1.51 21.81 3.90
C LEU A 461 1.56 20.51 4.71
N LEU A 462 0.40 20.04 5.14
CA LEU A 462 0.21 18.73 5.77
C LEU A 462 -0.78 17.93 4.93
N GLU A 463 -0.36 16.77 4.44
CA GLU A 463 -1.19 15.82 3.70
C GLU A 463 -1.32 14.55 4.55
N GLU A 464 -2.53 14.12 4.89
CA GLU A 464 -2.76 12.84 5.58
C GLU A 464 -3.67 11.96 4.74
N GLU A 465 -3.32 10.67 4.60
CA GLU A 465 -4.12 9.68 3.89
C GLU A 465 -4.61 8.61 4.86
N TYR A 466 -5.89 8.27 4.69
CA TYR A 466 -6.61 7.31 5.50
C TYR A 466 -7.12 6.18 4.61
N SER A 467 -7.09 4.98 5.15
CA SER A 467 -7.65 3.80 4.49
C SER A 467 -8.64 3.10 5.40
N ASN A 468 -9.56 2.36 4.78
CA ASN A 468 -10.50 1.48 5.46
C ASN A 468 -11.39 2.20 6.48
N ARG A 469 -11.69 3.49 6.31
CA ARG A 469 -12.69 4.16 7.15
C ARG A 469 -14.10 3.90 6.64
N LYS A 470 -15.03 3.61 7.54
CA LYS A 470 -16.44 3.36 7.23
C LYS A 470 -17.12 4.57 6.59
N ASP A 471 -16.74 5.77 7.01
CA ASP A 471 -17.25 7.04 6.47
C ASP A 471 -16.64 7.45 5.12
N LYS A 472 -15.83 6.57 4.53
CA LYS A 472 -15.13 6.77 3.25
C LYS A 472 -14.20 7.99 3.24
N TYR A 473 -13.80 8.49 4.41
CA TYR A 473 -12.80 9.55 4.52
C TYR A 473 -11.43 9.02 4.13
N CYS A 474 -10.80 9.61 3.10
CA CYS A 474 -9.61 9.04 2.47
C CYS A 474 -8.39 9.95 2.49
N ARG A 475 -8.56 11.27 2.46
CA ARG A 475 -7.43 12.20 2.46
C ARG A 475 -7.81 13.54 3.07
N THR A 476 -6.85 14.18 3.73
CA THR A 476 -6.97 15.59 4.14
C THR A 476 -5.72 16.35 3.76
N ILE A 477 -5.90 17.61 3.37
CA ILE A 477 -4.83 18.53 3.04
C ILE A 477 -5.06 19.79 3.87
N TYR A 478 -4.05 20.16 4.67
CA TYR A 478 -4.08 21.33 5.52
C TYR A 478 -2.97 22.30 5.11
N GLU A 479 -3.37 23.51 4.74
CA GLU A 479 -2.47 24.60 4.35
C GLU A 479 -2.25 25.53 5.55
N TYR A 480 -1.02 25.59 6.06
CA TYR A 480 -0.71 26.38 7.27
C TYR A 480 -0.83 27.89 7.02
N ALA A 481 -0.53 28.36 5.81
CA ALA A 481 -0.56 29.79 5.48
C ALA A 481 -1.99 30.38 5.48
N THR A 482 -2.97 29.59 5.04
CA THR A 482 -4.38 30.03 4.90
C THR A 482 -5.26 29.52 6.05
N GLY A 483 -4.83 28.47 6.76
CA GLY A 483 -5.65 27.78 7.77
C GLY A 483 -6.77 26.93 7.17
N VAL A 484 -6.77 26.74 5.85
CA VAL A 484 -7.79 25.99 5.11
C VAL A 484 -7.49 24.49 5.20
N GLN A 485 -8.52 23.72 5.54
CA GLN A 485 -8.53 22.27 5.51
C GLN A 485 -9.40 21.77 4.36
N LYS A 486 -8.85 20.87 3.55
CA LYS A 486 -9.51 20.23 2.40
C LYS A 486 -9.61 18.73 2.67
N ASP A 487 -10.81 18.29 3.00
CA ASP A 487 -11.15 16.91 3.26
C ASP A 487 -11.67 16.24 1.99
N TYR A 488 -11.21 15.03 1.71
CA TYR A 488 -11.60 14.21 0.57
C TYR A 488 -12.23 12.89 1.01
N PHE A 489 -13.23 12.46 0.24
CA PHE A 489 -13.97 11.22 0.47
C PHE A 489 -13.95 10.33 -0.77
N ALA A 490 -13.83 9.02 -0.54
CA ALA A 490 -13.92 8.01 -1.59
C ALA A 490 -15.36 7.84 -2.06
N SER A 491 -15.51 7.35 -3.30
CA SER A 491 -16.82 7.06 -3.90
C SER A 491 -17.59 5.99 -3.11
N GLY A 492 -18.92 6.05 -3.16
CA GLY A 492 -19.81 5.11 -2.46
C GLY A 492 -20.29 5.59 -1.08
N ARG A 493 -19.98 6.83 -0.70
CA ARG A 493 -20.57 7.49 0.47
C ARG A 493 -22.05 7.82 0.21
N GLU A 494 -22.92 7.61 1.20
CA GLU A 494 -24.39 7.74 1.05
C GLU A 494 -24.86 9.14 0.59
N ASP A 495 -24.15 10.19 1.02
CA ASP A 495 -24.45 11.59 0.67
C ASP A 495 -23.83 12.04 -0.67
N ALA A 496 -23.07 11.17 -1.33
CA ALA A 496 -22.28 11.46 -2.53
C ALA A 496 -21.28 12.63 -2.36
N LEU A 497 -20.89 12.99 -1.13
CA LEU A 497 -19.89 14.03 -0.88
C LEU A 497 -18.50 13.55 -1.31
N VAL A 498 -17.77 14.41 -2.02
CA VAL A 498 -16.42 14.13 -2.54
C VAL A 498 -15.38 15.01 -1.86
N LYS A 499 -15.69 16.30 -1.66
CA LYS A 499 -14.74 17.27 -1.07
C LYS A 499 -15.46 18.20 -0.09
N HIS A 500 -14.82 18.47 1.05
CA HIS A 500 -15.24 19.48 2.02
C HIS A 500 -14.08 20.42 2.33
N VAL A 501 -14.23 21.70 2.03
CA VAL A 501 -13.22 22.74 2.26
C VAL A 501 -13.73 23.69 3.33
N PHE A 502 -12.98 23.88 4.40
CA PHE A 502 -13.36 24.74 5.53
C PHE A 502 -12.13 25.25 6.28
N ASN A 503 -12.27 26.28 7.11
CA ASN A 503 -11.19 26.77 7.96
C ASN A 503 -11.09 25.94 9.25
N LYS A 504 -9.89 25.43 9.55
CA LYS A 504 -9.66 24.62 10.73
C LYS A 504 -9.87 25.44 12.00
N GLY A 505 -10.73 24.95 12.91
CA GLY A 505 -11.06 25.61 14.18
C GLY A 505 -12.44 26.26 14.21
N ASP A 506 -13.05 26.55 13.05
CA ASP A 506 -14.43 27.03 12.98
C ASP A 506 -15.36 25.93 12.46
N TYR A 507 -15.91 25.15 13.40
CA TYR A 507 -16.89 24.10 13.11
C TYR A 507 -18.33 24.61 13.22
N SER A 508 -18.54 25.91 13.42
CA SER A 508 -19.88 26.48 13.53
C SER A 508 -20.63 26.40 12.21
N PHE A 509 -21.96 26.36 12.25
CA PHE A 509 -22.79 26.34 11.03
C PHE A 509 -22.45 27.51 10.08
N TYR A 510 -22.10 28.67 10.63
CA TYR A 510 -21.81 29.93 9.91
C TYR A 510 -20.39 30.00 9.32
N ALA A 511 -19.54 29.00 9.59
CA ALA A 511 -18.19 28.96 9.06
C ALA A 511 -18.24 28.86 7.54
N CYS A 512 -17.40 29.67 6.87
CA CYS A 512 -17.25 29.60 5.42
C CYS A 512 -16.77 28.21 5.01
N ARG A 513 -17.57 27.50 4.20
CA ARG A 513 -17.26 26.15 3.74
C ARG A 513 -17.76 25.89 2.34
N THR A 514 -17.07 25.03 1.62
CA THR A 514 -17.48 24.53 0.30
C THR A 514 -17.58 23.02 0.33
N LEU A 515 -18.74 22.51 -0.07
CA LEU A 515 -19.04 21.08 -0.23
C LEU A 515 -19.14 20.78 -1.73
N ILE A 516 -18.43 19.77 -2.20
CA ILE A 516 -18.48 19.31 -3.59
C ILE A 516 -18.99 17.87 -3.59
N PHE A 517 -20.02 17.62 -4.39
CA PHE A 517 -20.74 16.36 -4.48
C PHE A 517 -20.57 15.74 -5.86
N ASN A 518 -20.70 14.41 -5.91
CA ASN A 518 -20.87 13.70 -7.16
C ASN A 518 -22.34 13.82 -7.62
N HIS A 519 -22.59 14.77 -8.53
CA HIS A 519 -23.93 15.06 -9.04
C HIS A 519 -24.59 13.92 -9.83
N ALA A 520 -23.82 12.91 -10.29
CA ALA A 520 -24.36 11.78 -11.04
C ALA A 520 -24.99 10.72 -10.12
N LEU A 521 -24.48 10.58 -8.90
CA LEU A 521 -24.98 9.62 -7.90
C LEU A 521 -26.09 10.20 -7.02
N ARG A 522 -26.16 11.54 -6.95
CA ARG A 522 -27.09 12.25 -6.08
C ARG A 522 -28.40 12.53 -6.81
N GLY A 523 -29.54 12.18 -6.19
CA GLY A 523 -30.86 12.30 -6.83
C GLY A 523 -31.34 13.73 -7.13
N ASP A 524 -30.73 14.77 -6.53
CA ASP A 524 -31.05 16.18 -6.75
C ASP A 524 -30.12 16.88 -7.76
N ASN A 525 -29.09 16.17 -8.26
CA ASN A 525 -28.00 16.64 -9.11
C ASN A 525 -27.26 17.89 -8.61
N LEU A 526 -27.23 18.10 -7.29
CA LEU A 526 -26.38 19.13 -6.67
C LEU A 526 -24.91 18.73 -6.84
N TYR A 527 -24.08 19.62 -7.37
CA TYR A 527 -22.64 19.36 -7.53
C TYR A 527 -21.76 20.19 -6.58
N LYS A 528 -22.21 21.39 -6.19
CA LYS A 528 -21.43 22.28 -5.31
C LYS A 528 -22.36 23.09 -4.42
N MET A 529 -22.01 23.18 -3.14
CA MET A 529 -22.64 24.06 -2.17
C MET A 529 -21.57 24.91 -1.49
N VAL A 530 -21.78 26.22 -1.43
CA VAL A 530 -20.91 27.18 -0.76
C VAL A 530 -21.71 27.88 0.31
N VAL A 531 -21.29 27.72 1.55
CA VAL A 531 -21.90 28.38 2.72
C VAL A 531 -20.96 29.51 3.12
N GLU A 532 -21.47 30.73 3.14
CA GLU A 532 -20.85 31.91 3.71
C GLU A 532 -21.70 32.38 4.89
N GLN A 533 -21.22 33.39 5.64
CA GLN A 533 -21.90 33.84 6.86
C GLN A 533 -23.33 34.38 6.63
N ASP A 534 -23.60 34.97 5.46
CA ASP A 534 -24.87 35.64 5.14
C ASP A 534 -25.57 35.06 3.90
N LYS A 535 -24.99 34.05 3.24
CA LYS A 535 -25.59 33.43 2.06
C LYS A 535 -25.17 31.98 1.91
N ILE A 536 -26.07 31.18 1.35
CA ILE A 536 -25.84 29.80 0.95
C ILE A 536 -26.09 29.71 -0.55
N MET A 537 -25.10 29.23 -1.30
CA MET A 537 -25.14 29.10 -2.75
C MET A 537 -25.06 27.62 -3.13
N GLU A 538 -26.00 27.17 -3.94
CA GLU A 538 -26.12 25.80 -4.43
C GLU A 538 -26.06 25.81 -5.95
N TYR A 539 -25.22 24.95 -6.50
CA TYR A 539 -25.00 24.83 -7.94
C TYR A 539 -25.36 23.41 -8.39
N PHE A 540 -26.17 23.34 -9.44
CA PHE A 540 -26.74 22.11 -9.97
C PHE A 540 -26.24 21.90 -11.41
N ARG A 541 -26.19 20.64 -11.86
CA ARG A 541 -25.86 20.27 -13.25
C ARG A 541 -26.90 19.26 -13.75
N ASN A 542 -27.31 19.36 -15.02
CA ASN A 542 -28.17 18.37 -15.69
C ASN A 542 -29.53 18.07 -15.01
N ARG A 543 -30.13 19.07 -14.35
CA ARG A 543 -31.49 18.89 -13.80
C ARG A 543 -32.57 18.94 -14.90
N PRO A 544 -33.67 18.19 -14.76
CA PRO A 544 -34.78 18.19 -15.72
C PRO A 544 -35.54 19.53 -15.74
N ASP A 545 -35.61 20.22 -14.60
CA ASP A 545 -36.24 21.54 -14.45
C ASP A 545 -35.33 22.70 -14.89
N LYS A 546 -34.12 22.41 -15.39
CA LYS A 546 -33.10 23.39 -15.83
C LYS A 546 -32.64 24.36 -14.74
N LEU A 547 -32.91 24.08 -13.46
CA LEU A 547 -32.37 24.87 -12.36
C LEU A 547 -30.85 24.68 -12.32
N MET A 548 -30.08 25.75 -12.50
CA MET A 548 -28.61 25.72 -12.46
C MET A 548 -28.03 26.23 -11.15
N PHE A 549 -28.71 27.17 -10.51
CA PHE A 549 -28.17 27.90 -9.37
C PHE A 549 -29.29 28.35 -8.44
N ARG A 550 -29.09 28.14 -7.13
CA ARG A 550 -29.94 28.67 -6.07
C ARG A 550 -29.08 29.39 -5.04
N GLN A 551 -29.50 30.57 -4.62
CA GLN A 551 -28.86 31.35 -3.57
C GLN A 551 -29.90 31.72 -2.53
N THR A 552 -29.61 31.43 -1.27
CA THR A 552 -30.41 31.87 -0.13
C THR A 552 -29.63 32.93 0.62
N ASN A 553 -30.19 34.12 0.75
CA ASN A 553 -29.62 35.20 1.55
C ASN A 553 -30.24 35.17 2.94
N ILE A 554 -29.40 35.06 3.97
CA ILE A 554 -29.78 34.98 5.38
C ILE A 554 -29.67 36.38 5.99
N VAL A 555 -30.60 36.72 6.88
CA VAL A 555 -30.56 38.00 7.59
C VAL A 555 -29.35 38.01 8.54
N LYS A 556 -28.52 39.06 8.49
CA LYS A 556 -27.44 39.27 9.45
C LYS A 556 -28.04 39.60 10.82
N GLU A 557 -27.99 38.65 11.75
CA GLU A 557 -28.35 38.88 13.15
C GLU A 557 -27.10 39.11 14.02
N ASP A 558 -27.20 40.00 15.01
CA ASP A 558 -26.12 40.29 15.96
C ASP A 558 -25.69 39.04 16.74
N ALA A 559 -24.38 38.92 16.99
CA ALA A 559 -23.76 37.74 17.59
C ALA A 559 -24.34 37.34 18.97
N GLU A 560 -24.85 38.30 19.74
CA GLU A 560 -25.42 38.08 21.08
C GLU A 560 -26.75 37.30 21.06
N LYS A 561 -27.54 37.40 19.98
CA LYS A 561 -28.81 36.64 19.83
C LYS A 561 -28.60 35.21 19.33
N ARG A 562 -27.39 34.86 18.88
CA ARG A 562 -27.05 33.53 18.31
C ARG A 562 -26.83 32.43 19.36
N VAL A 563 -26.66 32.78 20.63
CA VAL A 563 -26.31 31.85 21.72
C VAL A 563 -27.52 31.08 22.26
N ALA A 564 -28.75 31.54 21.97
CA ALA A 564 -29.99 30.88 22.35
C ALA A 564 -30.58 30.07 21.17
N ASN A 565 -30.07 28.86 20.95
CA ASN A 565 -30.65 27.93 19.97
C ASN A 565 -32.16 27.74 20.22
N LEU A 566 -33.01 28.15 19.27
CA LEU A 566 -34.39 27.62 19.04
C LEU A 566 -35.13 28.25 17.85
N PHE A 567 -34.66 29.35 17.24
CA PHE A 567 -35.33 29.97 16.09
C PHE A 567 -34.57 29.74 14.79
N LYS A 568 -35.20 28.96 13.90
CA LYS A 568 -34.92 28.80 12.46
C LYS A 568 -34.45 30.12 11.83
N HIS A 569 -33.40 30.10 10.97
CA HIS A 569 -32.84 31.34 10.39
C HIS A 569 -33.89 32.19 9.66
N ASN A 570 -33.85 33.50 9.88
CA ASN A 570 -34.66 34.45 9.13
C ASN A 570 -34.05 34.66 7.73
N ILE A 571 -34.88 34.51 6.70
CA ILE A 571 -34.45 34.53 5.30
C ILE A 571 -34.77 35.90 4.70
N HIS A 572 -33.78 36.52 4.06
CA HIS A 572 -33.93 37.80 3.37
C HIS A 572 -34.57 37.60 1.99
N SER A 573 -33.92 36.78 1.16
CA SER A 573 -34.42 36.45 -0.18
C SER A 573 -33.88 35.10 -0.68
N PHE A 574 -34.61 34.49 -1.61
CA PHE A 574 -34.14 33.38 -2.43
C PHE A 574 -33.95 33.85 -3.87
N LEU A 575 -32.87 33.44 -4.51
CA LEU A 575 -32.61 33.67 -5.93
C LEU A 575 -32.38 32.34 -6.63
N GLN A 576 -33.15 32.06 -7.67
CA GLN A 576 -33.03 30.90 -8.54
C GLN A 576 -32.67 31.36 -9.95
N LYS A 577 -31.77 30.66 -10.62
CA LYS A 577 -31.43 30.88 -12.02
C LYS A 577 -31.58 29.58 -12.80
N TYR A 578 -32.08 29.69 -14.03
CA TYR A 578 -32.38 28.57 -14.90
C TYR A 578 -31.61 28.67 -16.22
N GLU A 579 -31.34 27.52 -16.83
CA GLU A 579 -30.83 27.44 -18.20
C GLU A 579 -31.95 27.62 -19.22
N ARG A 580 -31.60 28.14 -20.40
CA ARG A 580 -32.55 28.39 -21.49
C ARG A 580 -33.20 27.09 -21.96
N GLN A 581 -34.53 27.10 -22.06
CA GLN A 581 -35.29 26.07 -22.77
C GLN A 581 -35.60 26.57 -24.17
N GLU A 582 -35.03 25.90 -25.19
CA GLU A 582 -35.24 26.28 -26.60
C GLU A 582 -36.68 25.99 -27.06
N ASP A 583 -37.37 25.05 -26.40
CA ASP A 583 -38.77 24.69 -26.68
C ASP A 583 -39.77 25.79 -26.27
N ARG A 584 -39.37 26.77 -25.45
CA ARG A 584 -40.23 27.84 -24.94
C ARG A 584 -39.85 29.22 -25.47
N PRO A 585 -40.84 30.10 -25.72
CA PRO A 585 -40.55 31.47 -26.13
C PRO A 585 -39.83 32.24 -25.02
N SER A 586 -38.97 33.18 -25.41
CA SER A 586 -38.09 33.93 -24.50
C SER A 586 -38.82 34.63 -23.37
N HIS A 587 -39.98 35.19 -23.69
CA HIS A 587 -40.76 35.99 -22.76
C HIS A 587 -41.58 35.16 -21.75
N GLU A 588 -41.70 33.85 -21.94
CA GLU A 588 -42.34 32.92 -20.99
C GLU A 588 -41.30 32.06 -20.24
N ASP A 589 -40.09 31.94 -20.78
CA ASP A 589 -39.00 31.18 -20.18
C ASP A 589 -38.26 31.97 -19.10
N ILE A 590 -38.36 31.53 -17.84
CA ILE A 590 -37.86 32.26 -16.66
C ILE A 590 -36.34 32.06 -16.55
N ALA A 591 -35.56 33.12 -16.73
CA ALA A 591 -34.11 33.09 -16.55
C ALA A 591 -33.71 33.19 -15.07
N SER A 592 -34.37 34.07 -14.32
CA SER A 592 -34.15 34.18 -12.88
C SER A 592 -35.42 34.54 -12.13
N ARG A 593 -35.58 33.90 -10.98
CA ARG A 593 -36.69 34.09 -10.05
C ARG A 593 -36.13 34.50 -8.70
N GLU A 594 -36.52 35.66 -8.20
CA GLU A 594 -36.16 36.13 -6.86
C GLU A 594 -37.41 36.24 -5.99
N PHE A 595 -37.40 35.55 -4.84
CA PHE A 595 -38.40 35.69 -3.78
C PHE A 595 -37.84 36.59 -2.70
N ALA A 596 -38.21 37.87 -2.69
CA ALA A 596 -37.80 38.82 -1.67
C ALA A 596 -38.78 38.76 -0.49
N ILE A 597 -38.50 37.88 0.47
CA ILE A 597 -39.41 37.60 1.60
C ILE A 597 -39.60 38.84 2.47
N LYS A 598 -38.50 39.56 2.75
CA LYS A 598 -38.53 40.79 3.57
C LYS A 598 -39.26 41.94 2.86
N ASP A 599 -39.03 42.09 1.56
CA ASP A 599 -39.64 43.15 0.75
C ASP A 599 -41.09 42.82 0.35
N ARG A 600 -41.52 41.56 0.57
CA ARG A 600 -42.83 41.02 0.15
C ARG A 600 -43.04 41.05 -1.37
N GLU A 601 -41.99 40.85 -2.14
CA GLU A 601 -42.03 40.88 -3.61
C GLU A 601 -41.60 39.54 -4.22
N ILE A 602 -42.18 39.19 -5.37
CA ILE A 602 -41.71 38.12 -6.25
C ILE A 602 -41.25 38.76 -7.54
N ARG A 603 -39.95 38.69 -7.84
CA ARG A 603 -39.35 39.31 -9.03
C ARG A 603 -38.97 38.23 -10.04
N LEU A 604 -39.55 38.31 -11.22
CA LEU A 604 -39.31 37.40 -12.35
C LEU A 604 -38.55 38.15 -13.44
N LYS A 605 -37.52 37.51 -13.97
CA LYS A 605 -36.81 37.96 -15.17
C LYS A 605 -36.74 36.80 -16.15
N TYR A 606 -37.16 37.07 -17.38
CA TYR A 606 -37.21 36.07 -18.45
C TYR A 606 -35.91 36.06 -19.27
N HIS A 607 -35.73 35.05 -20.11
CA HIS A 607 -34.58 34.99 -21.00
C HIS A 607 -34.64 36.07 -22.09
N TYR A 608 -33.47 36.51 -22.56
CA TYR A 608 -33.41 37.44 -23.69
C TYR A 608 -33.99 36.78 -24.94
N GLY A 609 -34.80 37.54 -25.68
CA GLY A 609 -35.28 37.13 -27.00
C GLY A 609 -34.21 37.26 -28.07
N GLN A 610 -34.38 36.52 -29.16
CA GLN A 610 -33.52 36.64 -30.33
C GLN A 610 -33.52 38.11 -30.79
N ASN A 611 -32.34 38.76 -30.84
CA ASN A 611 -32.15 40.16 -31.21
C ASN A 611 -32.70 41.22 -30.23
N ASN A 612 -33.08 40.85 -29.00
CA ASN A 612 -33.51 41.81 -27.97
C ASN A 612 -32.35 42.22 -27.04
N ILE A 613 -32.22 43.52 -26.78
CA ILE A 613 -31.21 44.08 -25.86
C ILE A 613 -31.69 44.01 -24.40
N THR A 614 -33.01 44.12 -24.18
CA THR A 614 -33.65 44.04 -22.87
C THR A 614 -34.39 42.72 -22.69
N ALA A 615 -34.51 42.26 -21.45
CA ALA A 615 -35.28 41.07 -21.09
C ALA A 615 -36.64 41.49 -20.52
N SER A 616 -37.68 40.70 -20.78
CA SER A 616 -38.96 40.88 -20.10
C SER A 616 -38.80 40.64 -18.59
N THR A 617 -39.54 41.40 -17.78
CA THR A 617 -39.55 41.28 -16.31
C THR A 617 -40.95 41.40 -15.77
N ARG A 618 -41.26 40.73 -14.67
CA ARG A 618 -42.55 40.85 -13.99
C ARG A 618 -42.37 40.79 -12.48
N ILE A 619 -43.06 41.66 -11.76
CA ILE A 619 -42.98 41.76 -10.31
C ILE A 619 -44.40 41.60 -9.75
N PHE A 620 -44.53 40.80 -8.70
CA PHE A 620 -45.75 40.64 -7.92
C PHE A 620 -45.51 41.13 -6.49
N MET A 621 -46.42 41.97 -6.01
CA MET A 621 -46.44 42.47 -4.63
C MET A 621 -47.35 41.58 -3.79
N LYS A 622 -46.86 41.06 -2.67
CA LYS A 622 -47.66 40.23 -1.75
C LYS A 622 -48.43 41.13 -0.77
N PRO A 623 -49.78 40.99 -0.68
CA PRO A 623 -50.58 41.73 0.30
C PRO A 623 -50.25 41.34 1.74
N ALA A 624 -50.66 42.16 2.71
CA ALA A 624 -50.33 41.94 4.12
C ALA A 624 -51.00 40.68 4.66
N VAL A 625 -50.33 39.95 5.57
CA VAL A 625 -50.79 38.67 6.14
C VAL A 625 -52.17 38.76 6.83
N THR A 626 -52.58 39.96 7.27
CA THR A 626 -53.91 40.23 7.83
C THR A 626 -55.07 40.16 6.82
N GLU A 627 -54.78 40.14 5.51
CA GLU A 627 -55.77 40.06 4.42
C GLU A 627 -55.84 38.65 3.80
N TRP A 628 -55.14 37.66 4.37
CA TRP A 628 -55.16 36.26 3.92
C TRP A 628 -56.42 35.51 4.42
N GLY A 629 -57.60 36.08 4.20
CA GLY A 629 -58.88 35.35 4.30
C GLY A 629 -59.09 34.43 3.09
N ASP A 630 -60.14 33.59 3.13
CA ASP A 630 -60.43 32.56 2.11
C ASP A 630 -60.57 33.08 0.66
N ASP A 631 -60.71 34.40 0.45
CA ASP A 631 -60.75 35.04 -0.88
C ASP A 631 -59.67 36.15 -1.00
N LEU A 632 -58.56 35.83 -1.66
CA LEU A 632 -57.52 36.79 -2.05
C LEU A 632 -58.00 37.59 -3.28
N ASP A 633 -58.44 38.83 -3.06
CA ASP A 633 -58.81 39.75 -4.15
C ASP A 633 -57.57 40.22 -4.93
N PHE A 634 -57.24 39.53 -6.03
CA PHE A 634 -56.14 39.91 -6.91
C PHE A 634 -56.50 41.09 -7.82
N THR A 635 -56.12 42.28 -7.39
CA THR A 635 -56.27 43.52 -8.17
C THR A 635 -55.12 43.70 -9.16
N SER A 636 -55.38 44.39 -10.28
CA SER A 636 -54.36 44.66 -11.33
C SER A 636 -53.17 45.49 -10.81
N ASP A 637 -53.32 46.17 -9.66
CA ASP A 637 -52.30 47.04 -9.08
C ASP A 637 -51.20 46.26 -8.33
N LEU A 638 -51.45 44.98 -8.03
CA LEU A 638 -50.50 44.11 -7.30
C LEU A 638 -49.41 43.52 -8.21
N THR A 639 -49.44 43.79 -9.51
CA THR A 639 -48.41 43.33 -10.45
C THR A 639 -48.04 44.40 -11.45
N TYR A 640 -46.75 44.49 -11.76
CA TYR A 640 -46.26 45.28 -12.88
C TYR A 640 -45.25 44.47 -13.68
N GLY A 641 -45.26 44.64 -15.00
CA GLY A 641 -44.39 43.88 -15.91
C GLY A 641 -43.95 44.71 -17.10
N TYR A 642 -42.72 44.46 -17.52
CA TYR A 642 -42.11 45.00 -18.72
C TYR A 642 -41.97 43.88 -19.75
N GLN A 643 -42.43 44.13 -20.98
CA GLN A 643 -42.34 43.18 -22.08
C GLN A 643 -41.41 43.75 -23.15
N ALA A 644 -40.35 43.02 -23.50
CA ALA A 644 -39.36 43.47 -24.47
C ALA A 644 -39.79 43.24 -25.93
N GLU A 645 -40.66 42.26 -26.19
CA GLU A 645 -41.11 41.89 -27.54
C GLU A 645 -42.31 42.73 -28.00
N VAL A 646 -42.24 43.25 -29.23
CA VAL A 646 -43.14 44.32 -29.73
C VAL A 646 -44.54 43.81 -30.16
N ASN A 647 -44.76 42.50 -30.32
CA ASN A 647 -46.00 41.93 -30.86
C ASN A 647 -46.65 40.84 -29.98
N VAL A 648 -46.35 40.80 -28.68
CA VAL A 648 -46.88 39.78 -27.76
C VAL A 648 -48.16 40.29 -27.10
N THR A 649 -49.21 39.45 -27.07
CA THR A 649 -50.44 39.74 -26.34
C THR A 649 -50.18 39.81 -24.85
N LEU A 650 -50.66 40.87 -24.20
CA LEU A 650 -50.57 40.99 -22.75
C LEU A 650 -51.36 39.85 -22.08
N PRO A 651 -50.79 39.21 -21.05
CA PRO A 651 -51.46 38.12 -20.34
C PRO A 651 -52.74 38.60 -19.67
N ARG A 652 -53.75 37.74 -19.66
CA ARG A 652 -55.05 38.02 -19.06
C ARG A 652 -54.95 38.05 -17.53
N GLN A 653 -55.85 38.76 -16.86
CA GLN A 653 -55.85 38.83 -15.39
C GLN A 653 -55.94 37.44 -14.72
N VAL A 654 -56.69 36.50 -15.32
CA VAL A 654 -56.78 35.12 -14.85
C VAL A 654 -55.43 34.40 -14.92
N GLU A 655 -54.67 34.59 -16.00
CA GLU A 655 -53.35 33.99 -16.16
C GLU A 655 -52.36 34.58 -15.15
N LEU A 656 -52.43 35.89 -14.90
CA LEU A 656 -51.60 36.57 -13.90
C LEU A 656 -51.90 36.08 -12.48
N PHE A 657 -53.17 35.86 -12.16
CA PHE A 657 -53.59 35.28 -10.90
C PHE A 657 -53.06 33.84 -10.73
N GLN A 658 -53.19 33.01 -11.77
CA GLN A 658 -52.65 31.65 -11.77
C GLN A 658 -51.14 31.62 -11.61
N MET A 659 -50.41 32.50 -12.31
CA MET A 659 -48.96 32.66 -12.17
C MET A 659 -48.57 33.10 -10.75
N PHE A 660 -49.30 34.05 -10.17
CA PHE A 660 -49.07 34.51 -8.80
C PHE A 660 -49.24 33.37 -7.78
N HIS A 661 -50.34 32.62 -7.85
CA HIS A 661 -50.58 31.46 -7.00
C HIS A 661 -49.52 30.36 -7.19
N PHE A 662 -49.13 30.09 -8.43
CA PHE A 662 -48.05 29.15 -8.74
C PHE A 662 -46.75 29.57 -8.05
N HIS A 663 -46.36 30.85 -8.15
CA HIS A 663 -45.15 31.35 -7.53
C HIS A 663 -45.23 31.43 -6.00
N LEU A 664 -46.40 31.69 -5.41
CA LEU A 664 -46.59 31.57 -3.96
C LEU A 664 -46.38 30.14 -3.47
N ASN A 665 -46.88 29.14 -4.21
CA ASN A 665 -46.64 27.74 -3.87
C ASN A 665 -45.15 27.38 -4.01
N GLU A 666 -44.50 27.85 -5.09
CA GLU A 666 -43.06 27.65 -5.29
C GLU A 666 -42.21 28.31 -4.20
N GLU A 667 -42.62 29.48 -3.68
CA GLU A 667 -41.98 30.12 -2.52
C GLU A 667 -42.05 29.21 -1.28
N ASN A 668 -43.21 28.62 -1.00
CA ASN A 668 -43.38 27.67 0.10
C ASN A 668 -42.53 26.40 -0.08
N ILE A 669 -42.39 25.91 -1.32
CA ILE A 669 -41.49 24.79 -1.65
C ILE A 669 -40.02 25.20 -1.44
N CYS A 670 -39.61 26.41 -1.84
CA CYS A 670 -38.27 26.92 -1.59
C CYS A 670 -37.97 27.03 -0.10
N MET A 671 -38.91 27.55 0.68
CA MET A 671 -38.83 27.63 2.14
C MET A 671 -38.67 26.24 2.77
N SER A 672 -39.54 25.29 2.42
CA SER A 672 -39.49 23.94 2.99
C SER A 672 -38.20 23.21 2.62
N THR A 673 -37.76 23.28 1.35
CA THR A 673 -36.50 22.68 0.90
C THR A 673 -35.29 23.30 1.59
N TYR A 674 -35.27 24.62 1.84
CA TYR A 674 -34.24 25.27 2.64
C TYR A 674 -34.22 24.73 4.07
N ARG A 675 -35.37 24.59 4.74
CA ARG A 675 -35.43 24.02 6.10
C ARG A 675 -34.93 22.58 6.17
N THR A 676 -35.25 21.77 5.15
CA THR A 676 -34.71 20.40 5.05
C THR A 676 -33.19 20.41 4.84
N MET A 677 -32.68 21.32 4.01
CA MET A 677 -31.24 21.48 3.76
C MET A 677 -30.50 21.96 5.01
N GLU A 678 -31.05 22.95 5.73
CA GLU A 678 -30.53 23.48 7.01
C GLU A 678 -30.36 22.34 8.03
N ALA A 679 -31.42 21.55 8.26
CA ALA A 679 -31.38 20.40 9.16
C ALA A 679 -30.41 19.29 8.68
N TYR A 680 -30.32 19.06 7.37
CA TYR A 680 -29.37 18.12 6.79
C TYR A 680 -27.92 18.56 7.03
N LEU A 681 -27.61 19.85 6.83
CA LEU A 681 -26.28 20.40 7.05
C LEU A 681 -25.89 20.33 8.52
N GLU A 682 -26.78 20.69 9.45
CA GLU A 682 -26.55 20.52 10.90
C GLU A 682 -26.24 19.08 11.27
N LYS A 683 -27.07 18.13 10.78
CA LYS A 683 -26.85 16.70 11.01
C LYS A 683 -25.51 16.24 10.44
N PHE A 684 -25.18 16.66 9.22
CA PHE A 684 -23.90 16.35 8.58
C PHE A 684 -22.73 16.84 9.43
N LEU A 685 -22.76 18.07 9.93
CA LEU A 685 -21.69 18.63 10.77
C LEU A 685 -21.56 17.88 12.09
N ALA A 686 -22.68 17.54 12.73
CA ALA A 686 -22.68 16.74 13.96
C ALA A 686 -22.08 15.33 13.71
N THR A 687 -22.49 14.64 12.65
CA THR A 687 -21.93 13.34 12.27
C THR A 687 -20.45 13.45 11.91
N ARG A 688 -20.01 14.54 11.25
CA ARG A 688 -18.57 14.75 10.96
C ARG A 688 -17.75 14.94 12.23
N LEU A 689 -18.24 15.73 13.18
CA LEU A 689 -17.56 15.90 14.47
C LEU A 689 -17.46 14.58 15.24
N GLU A 690 -18.50 13.75 15.20
CA GLU A 690 -18.48 12.43 15.82
C GLU A 690 -17.49 11.49 15.11
N ASN A 691 -17.51 11.42 13.77
CA ASN A 691 -16.59 10.59 12.99
C ASN A 691 -15.11 11.02 13.13
N LEU A 692 -14.85 12.30 13.41
CA LEU A 692 -13.51 12.82 13.68
C LEU A 692 -13.04 12.45 15.09
N LYS A 693 -13.95 12.36 16.07
CA LYS A 693 -13.64 11.93 17.44
C LYS A 693 -13.50 10.40 17.55
N ASN A 694 -14.42 9.67 16.93
CA ASN A 694 -14.56 8.22 17.02
C ASN A 694 -14.59 7.60 15.60
N PRO A 695 -13.44 7.46 14.95
CA PRO A 695 -13.35 6.85 13.63
C PRO A 695 -13.60 5.33 13.69
N GLU A 696 -14.48 4.83 12.82
CA GLU A 696 -14.74 3.40 12.65
C GLU A 696 -14.08 2.86 11.38
N LEU A 697 -13.42 1.71 11.49
CA LEU A 697 -12.77 1.03 10.37
C LEU A 697 -13.65 -0.08 9.77
N ASP A 698 -13.68 -0.13 8.44
CA ASP A 698 -14.27 -1.17 7.62
C ASP A 698 -13.23 -2.28 7.41
N VAL A 699 -13.37 -3.35 8.19
CA VAL A 699 -12.47 -4.51 8.18
C VAL A 699 -13.02 -5.58 7.23
N PRO A 700 -12.32 -5.93 6.13
CA PRO A 700 -12.76 -6.98 5.23
C PRO A 700 -12.94 -8.31 5.96
N ILE A 701 -14.01 -9.05 5.64
CA ILE A 701 -14.37 -10.34 6.30
C ILE A 701 -13.20 -11.35 6.26
N PHE A 702 -12.40 -11.32 5.19
CA PHE A 702 -11.27 -12.23 4.99
C PHE A 702 -10.02 -11.86 5.80
N ASN A 703 -9.99 -10.70 6.46
CA ASN A 703 -8.90 -10.32 7.34
C ASN A 703 -9.02 -11.08 8.68
N LYS A 704 -8.30 -12.20 8.76
CA LYS A 704 -8.36 -13.13 9.91
C LYS A 704 -7.92 -12.50 11.24
N GLU A 705 -7.02 -11.52 11.18
CA GLU A 705 -6.37 -10.94 12.37
C GLU A 705 -7.28 -9.93 13.05
N GLN A 706 -7.76 -8.94 12.29
CA GLN A 706 -8.63 -7.89 12.81
C GLN A 706 -10.05 -8.41 13.13
N ASN A 707 -10.49 -9.46 12.44
CA ASN A 707 -11.74 -10.15 12.73
C ASN A 707 -11.58 -11.35 13.68
N ALA A 708 -10.48 -11.48 14.43
CA ALA A 708 -10.29 -12.61 15.34
C ALA A 708 -11.46 -12.75 16.33
N ALA A 709 -11.88 -11.64 16.95
CA ALA A 709 -13.04 -11.62 17.84
C ALA A 709 -14.36 -11.91 17.12
N HIS A 710 -14.55 -11.39 15.90
CA HIS A 710 -15.74 -11.66 15.10
C HIS A 710 -15.80 -13.13 14.66
N ARG A 711 -14.65 -13.73 14.34
CA ARG A 711 -14.48 -15.13 13.98
C ARG A 711 -14.71 -16.04 15.17
N GLU A 712 -14.17 -15.71 16.35
CA GLU A 712 -14.50 -16.43 17.59
C GLU A 712 -15.99 -16.38 17.89
N ASN A 713 -16.62 -15.21 17.73
CA ASN A 713 -18.06 -15.06 17.90
C ASN A 713 -18.86 -15.85 16.84
N MET A 714 -18.40 -15.89 15.59
CA MET A 714 -18.96 -16.73 14.52
C MET A 714 -18.83 -18.23 14.86
N LEU A 715 -17.64 -18.68 15.26
CA LEU A 715 -17.38 -20.06 15.66
C LEU A 715 -18.22 -20.46 16.87
N ARG A 716 -18.32 -19.61 17.89
CA ARG A 716 -19.21 -19.82 19.04
C ARG A 716 -20.69 -19.87 18.62
N ASN A 717 -21.11 -19.01 17.69
CA ASN A 717 -22.47 -19.03 17.16
C ASN A 717 -22.74 -20.29 16.32
N GLU A 718 -21.79 -20.75 15.52
CA GLU A 718 -21.87 -22.02 14.78
C GLU A 718 -21.90 -23.21 15.71
N GLU A 719 -21.06 -23.25 16.75
CA GLU A 719 -21.10 -24.27 17.79
C GLU A 719 -22.45 -24.30 18.50
N ARG A 720 -23.00 -23.12 18.83
CA ARG A 720 -24.33 -22.98 19.44
C ARG A 720 -25.43 -23.48 18.50
N LYS A 721 -25.40 -23.11 17.21
CA LYS A 721 -26.34 -23.59 16.20
C LYS A 721 -26.22 -25.10 15.98
N ASN A 722 -25.00 -25.64 15.94
CA ASN A 722 -24.76 -27.08 15.82
C ASN A 722 -25.25 -27.85 17.05
N MET A 723 -25.11 -27.27 18.25
CA MET A 723 -25.67 -27.82 19.49
C MET A 723 -27.20 -27.80 19.47
N LEU A 724 -27.81 -26.69 19.04
CA LEU A 724 -29.27 -26.57 18.88
C LEU A 724 -29.79 -27.54 17.83
N MET A 725 -29.15 -27.63 16.67
CA MET A 725 -29.53 -28.57 15.60
C MET A 725 -29.35 -30.02 16.03
N LYS A 726 -28.30 -30.35 16.79
CA LYS A 726 -28.14 -31.68 17.40
C LYS A 726 -29.27 -31.98 18.38
N LYS A 727 -29.64 -31.02 19.23
CA LYS A 727 -30.78 -31.16 20.15
C LYS A 727 -32.10 -31.28 19.41
N GLU A 728 -32.37 -30.47 18.40
CA GLU A 728 -33.57 -30.57 17.55
C GLU A 728 -33.64 -31.91 16.82
N ILE A 729 -32.51 -32.45 16.36
CA ILE A 729 -32.45 -33.80 15.77
C ILE A 729 -32.72 -34.88 16.83
N GLU A 730 -32.22 -34.71 18.05
CA GLU A 730 -32.48 -35.62 19.17
C GLU A 730 -33.93 -35.56 19.69
N ASP A 731 -34.52 -34.35 19.69
CA ASP A 731 -35.88 -34.04 20.13
C ASP A 731 -36.92 -34.35 19.03
N SER A 732 -36.53 -34.33 17.76
CA SER A 732 -37.33 -34.86 16.66
C SER A 732 -37.40 -36.39 16.78
N HIS A 733 -38.32 -36.88 17.58
CA HIS A 733 -38.68 -38.30 17.66
C HIS A 733 -39.33 -38.73 16.34
N ILE A 734 -38.52 -38.94 15.30
CA ILE A 734 -38.94 -39.62 14.07
C ILE A 734 -39.24 -41.07 14.46
N ASP A 735 -40.53 -41.43 14.51
CA ASP A 735 -40.97 -42.79 14.78
C ASP A 735 -40.71 -43.68 13.55
N PHE A 736 -39.55 -44.33 13.54
CA PHE A 736 -39.16 -45.29 12.50
C PHE A 736 -40.08 -46.50 12.42
N LEU A 737 -40.89 -46.78 13.45
CA LEU A 737 -41.76 -47.95 13.51
C LEU A 737 -43.18 -47.66 12.99
N ALA A 738 -43.61 -46.38 12.99
CA ALA A 738 -44.95 -45.97 12.61
C ALA A 738 -45.46 -46.56 11.28
N PRO A 739 -44.71 -46.52 10.15
CA PRO A 739 -45.17 -47.06 8.87
C PRO A 739 -45.46 -48.57 8.87
N TYR A 740 -44.75 -49.32 9.73
CA TYR A 740 -44.85 -50.78 9.81
C TYR A 740 -46.00 -51.22 10.73
N VAL A 741 -46.40 -50.37 11.68
CA VAL A 741 -47.48 -50.65 12.64
C VAL A 741 -48.86 -50.43 12.03
N VAL A 742 -49.00 -49.54 11.03
CA VAL A 742 -50.28 -49.26 10.35
C VAL A 742 -50.94 -50.54 9.79
N LYS A 743 -50.15 -51.56 9.44
CA LYS A 743 -50.64 -52.84 8.89
C LYS A 743 -51.35 -53.74 9.94
N TYR A 744 -51.19 -53.46 11.24
CA TYR A 744 -51.68 -54.33 12.32
C TYR A 744 -52.73 -53.61 13.18
N LYS A 745 -53.72 -54.36 13.71
CA LYS A 745 -54.68 -53.83 14.70
C LYS A 745 -53.99 -53.75 16.06
N LEU A 746 -54.02 -52.58 16.70
CA LEU A 746 -53.48 -52.36 18.05
C LEU A 746 -54.42 -52.93 19.13
N PRO A 747 -53.92 -53.51 20.24
CA PRO A 747 -52.51 -53.69 20.61
C PRO A 747 -51.84 -54.87 19.86
N LEU A 748 -50.56 -54.71 19.50
CA LEU A 748 -49.82 -55.74 18.77
C LEU A 748 -49.58 -57.01 19.62
N GLY A 749 -49.83 -58.18 19.04
CA GLY A 749 -49.40 -59.47 19.61
C GLY A 749 -47.88 -59.66 19.52
N ALA A 750 -47.31 -60.55 20.35
CA ALA A 750 -45.85 -60.76 20.41
C ALA A 750 -45.23 -61.18 19.05
N GLN A 751 -45.92 -61.99 18.24
CA GLN A 751 -45.45 -62.38 16.91
C GLN A 751 -45.51 -61.21 15.92
N GLN A 752 -46.59 -60.42 15.94
CA GLN A 752 -46.75 -59.24 15.07
C GLN A 752 -45.71 -58.16 15.38
N ALA A 753 -45.41 -57.94 16.67
CA ALA A 753 -44.36 -57.02 17.10
C ALA A 753 -42.95 -57.47 16.65
N ARG A 754 -42.65 -58.78 16.64
CA ARG A 754 -41.38 -59.31 16.11
C ARG A 754 -41.27 -59.07 14.60
N LEU A 755 -42.35 -59.31 13.86
CA LEU A 755 -42.39 -59.10 12.40
C LEU A 755 -42.22 -57.63 12.05
N ALA A 756 -42.96 -56.72 12.68
CA ALA A 756 -42.84 -55.27 12.43
C ALA A 756 -41.42 -54.74 12.74
N LYS A 757 -40.79 -55.22 13.84
CA LYS A 757 -39.40 -54.89 14.17
C LYS A 757 -38.42 -55.41 13.11
N ALA A 758 -38.62 -56.65 12.65
CA ALA A 758 -37.75 -57.28 11.66
C ALA A 758 -37.86 -56.60 10.28
N GLU A 759 -39.07 -56.25 9.85
CA GLU A 759 -39.31 -55.50 8.60
C GLU A 759 -38.63 -54.13 8.63
N CYS A 760 -38.82 -53.36 9.70
CA CYS A 760 -38.20 -52.05 9.88
C CYS A 760 -36.66 -52.11 9.80
N LEU A 761 -36.04 -53.07 10.49
CA LEU A 761 -34.59 -53.25 10.45
C LEU A 761 -34.09 -53.74 9.09
N LYS A 762 -34.87 -54.60 8.41
CA LYS A 762 -34.54 -55.12 7.08
C LYS A 762 -34.55 -54.00 6.05
N GLU A 763 -35.62 -53.21 5.97
CA GLU A 763 -35.71 -52.08 5.05
C GLU A 763 -34.67 -51.00 5.34
N TYR A 764 -34.35 -50.74 6.62
CA TYR A 764 -33.28 -49.81 6.95
C TYR A 764 -31.91 -50.31 6.47
N LYS A 765 -31.65 -51.62 6.59
CA LYS A 765 -30.44 -52.24 6.06
C LYS A 765 -30.38 -52.14 4.54
N GLU A 766 -31.49 -52.41 3.85
CA GLU A 766 -31.61 -52.26 2.39
C GLU A 766 -31.39 -50.81 1.97
N LEU A 767 -31.92 -49.83 2.70
CA LEU A 767 -31.70 -48.41 2.44
C LEU A 767 -30.21 -48.05 2.54
N LEU A 768 -29.51 -48.52 3.58
CA LEU A 768 -28.06 -48.31 3.71
C LEU A 768 -27.29 -48.94 2.54
N VAL A 769 -27.66 -50.15 2.11
CA VAL A 769 -27.03 -50.82 0.97
C VAL A 769 -27.31 -50.07 -0.33
N ASN A 770 -28.57 -49.71 -0.61
CA ASN A 770 -28.98 -48.95 -1.78
C ASN A 770 -28.27 -47.60 -1.86
N ARG A 771 -28.08 -46.94 -0.71
CA ARG A 771 -27.32 -45.70 -0.63
C ARG A 771 -25.83 -45.90 -0.96
N ALA A 772 -25.24 -47.00 -0.50
CA ALA A 772 -23.86 -47.33 -0.84
C ALA A 772 -23.74 -47.60 -2.35
N ASN A 773 -24.64 -48.40 -2.91
CA ASN A 773 -24.67 -48.70 -4.35
C ASN A 773 -24.78 -47.43 -5.19
N ARG A 774 -25.71 -46.52 -4.87
CA ARG A 774 -25.81 -45.22 -5.57
C ARG A 774 -24.53 -44.40 -5.53
N LEU A 775 -23.77 -44.44 -4.43
CA LEU A 775 -22.50 -43.72 -4.34
C LEU A 775 -21.44 -44.37 -5.23
N TYR A 776 -21.41 -45.71 -5.32
CA TYR A 776 -20.53 -46.43 -6.23
C TYR A 776 -20.92 -46.23 -7.69
N ASP A 777 -22.21 -46.28 -8.02
CA ASP A 777 -22.71 -46.06 -9.38
C ASP A 777 -22.35 -44.65 -9.87
N ASN A 778 -22.56 -43.63 -9.03
CA ASN A 778 -22.18 -42.26 -9.36
C ASN A 778 -20.66 -42.10 -9.52
N TYR A 779 -19.86 -42.80 -8.70
CA TYR A 779 -18.41 -42.78 -8.86
C TYR A 779 -18.01 -43.39 -10.20
N LYS A 780 -18.61 -44.53 -10.55
CA LYS A 780 -18.35 -45.24 -11.81
C LYS A 780 -18.75 -44.40 -13.02
N MET A 781 -19.88 -43.69 -12.97
CA MET A 781 -20.29 -42.77 -14.04
C MET A 781 -19.27 -41.65 -14.27
N LEU A 782 -18.77 -41.03 -13.19
CA LEU A 782 -17.74 -39.99 -13.30
C LEU A 782 -16.39 -40.54 -13.80
N ASP A 783 -16.07 -41.78 -13.45
CA ASP A 783 -14.87 -42.48 -13.94
C ASP A 783 -14.96 -42.75 -15.44
N GLU A 784 -16.12 -43.21 -15.92
CA GLU A 784 -16.41 -43.41 -17.35
C GLU A 784 -16.38 -42.06 -18.10
N GLU A 785 -16.95 -40.99 -17.55
CA GLU A 785 -16.88 -39.63 -18.12
C GLU A 785 -15.44 -39.11 -18.22
N LEU A 786 -14.61 -39.35 -17.19
CA LEU A 786 -13.20 -38.97 -17.18
C LEU A 786 -12.40 -39.73 -18.23
N HIS A 787 -12.67 -41.02 -18.43
CA HIS A 787 -12.04 -41.82 -19.48
C HIS A 787 -12.38 -41.29 -20.88
N VAL A 788 -13.65 -41.03 -21.17
CA VAL A 788 -14.08 -40.46 -22.46
C VAL A 788 -13.42 -39.11 -22.72
N LEU A 789 -13.31 -38.26 -21.69
CA LEU A 789 -12.70 -36.94 -21.80
C LEU A 789 -11.19 -37.04 -22.09
N ASN A 790 -10.47 -37.95 -21.42
CA ASN A 790 -9.05 -38.19 -21.69
C ASN A 790 -8.80 -38.77 -23.09
N ASP A 791 -9.65 -39.69 -23.55
CA ASP A 791 -9.55 -40.28 -24.90
C ASP A 791 -9.78 -39.21 -25.98
N TYR A 792 -10.77 -38.33 -25.79
CA TYR A 792 -11.02 -37.18 -26.67
C TYR A 792 -9.80 -36.27 -26.82
N TYR A 793 -9.08 -36.01 -25.73
CA TYR A 793 -7.86 -35.19 -25.75
C TYR A 793 -6.68 -35.91 -26.42
N ALA A 794 -6.53 -37.21 -26.17
CA ALA A 794 -5.48 -38.01 -26.80
C ALA A 794 -5.62 -38.04 -28.33
N GLU A 795 -6.85 -38.10 -28.85
CA GLU A 795 -7.13 -38.10 -30.29
C GLU A 795 -6.94 -36.73 -30.98
N ARG A 796 -7.16 -35.63 -30.27
CA ARG A 796 -7.18 -34.26 -30.85
C ARG A 796 -6.02 -33.37 -30.44
N ARG A 797 -5.04 -33.92 -29.71
CA ARG A 797 -3.90 -33.20 -29.12
C ARG A 797 -3.21 -32.23 -30.08
N ASP A 798 -3.03 -32.61 -31.34
CA ASP A 798 -2.29 -31.80 -32.32
C ASP A 798 -3.17 -30.74 -33.02
N SER A 799 -4.47 -30.71 -32.75
CA SER A 799 -5.48 -29.87 -33.43
C SER A 799 -6.20 -28.86 -32.51
N LEU A 800 -5.95 -28.90 -31.21
CA LEU A 800 -6.60 -28.07 -30.19
C LEU A 800 -5.90 -26.72 -30.01
N SER A 801 -6.68 -25.66 -29.79
CA SER A 801 -6.14 -24.34 -29.43
C SER A 801 -5.85 -24.23 -27.92
N GLU A 802 -4.92 -23.37 -27.52
CA GLU A 802 -4.52 -23.16 -26.12
C GLU A 802 -5.71 -22.80 -25.19
N ALA A 803 -6.71 -22.08 -25.72
CA ALA A 803 -7.93 -21.74 -24.97
C ALA A 803 -8.87 -22.94 -24.78
N GLU A 804 -8.86 -23.91 -25.69
CA GLU A 804 -9.66 -25.13 -25.59
C GLU A 804 -8.98 -26.19 -24.71
N GLU A 805 -7.64 -26.25 -24.73
CA GLU A 805 -6.86 -27.05 -23.78
C GLU A 805 -7.11 -26.62 -22.33
N LEU A 806 -7.13 -25.30 -22.07
CA LEU A 806 -7.41 -24.79 -20.73
C LEU A 806 -8.81 -25.20 -20.22
N ARG A 807 -9.84 -25.10 -21.07
CA ARG A 807 -11.21 -25.54 -20.74
C ARG A 807 -11.27 -27.04 -20.45
N HIS A 808 -10.50 -27.82 -21.22
CA HIS A 808 -10.42 -29.26 -21.04
C HIS A 808 -9.81 -29.64 -19.67
N PHE A 809 -8.70 -28.98 -19.29
CA PHE A 809 -8.10 -29.18 -17.96
C PHE A 809 -9.01 -28.73 -16.81
N ASP A 810 -9.78 -27.65 -17.00
CA ASP A 810 -10.79 -27.21 -16.02
C ASP A 810 -11.90 -28.26 -15.84
N GLU A 811 -12.38 -28.88 -16.92
CA GLU A 811 -13.39 -29.94 -16.86
C GLU A 811 -12.87 -31.22 -16.19
N ILE A 812 -11.64 -31.64 -16.52
CA ILE A 812 -10.96 -32.76 -15.82
C ILE A 812 -10.88 -32.45 -14.32
N SER A 813 -10.43 -31.25 -13.94
CA SER A 813 -10.29 -30.87 -12.53
C SER A 813 -11.64 -30.92 -11.80
N ARG A 814 -12.74 -30.48 -12.44
CA ARG A 814 -14.09 -30.54 -11.86
C ARG A 814 -14.57 -31.97 -11.64
N ILE A 815 -14.34 -32.87 -12.59
CA ILE A 815 -14.72 -34.29 -12.48
C ILE A 815 -13.92 -34.95 -11.37
N VAL A 816 -12.59 -34.76 -11.34
CA VAL A 816 -11.70 -35.32 -10.31
C VAL A 816 -12.09 -34.85 -8.91
N ASP A 817 -12.42 -33.57 -8.74
CA ASP A 817 -12.86 -33.05 -7.44
C ASP A 817 -14.23 -33.61 -7.02
N SER A 818 -15.13 -33.82 -7.98
CA SER A 818 -16.40 -34.49 -7.75
C SER A 818 -16.21 -35.96 -7.34
N MET A 819 -15.28 -36.69 -7.97
CA MET A 819 -14.91 -38.05 -7.59
C MET A 819 -14.35 -38.10 -6.17
N LYS A 820 -13.41 -37.21 -5.81
CA LYS A 820 -12.87 -37.11 -4.44
C LYS A 820 -13.98 -36.84 -3.41
N LEU A 821 -14.97 -36.00 -3.75
CA LEU A 821 -16.11 -35.72 -2.89
C LEU A 821 -16.99 -36.95 -2.67
N ILE A 822 -17.31 -37.70 -3.74
CA ILE A 822 -18.10 -38.94 -3.66
C ILE A 822 -17.35 -39.99 -2.84
N GLN A 823 -16.03 -40.13 -3.04
CA GLN A 823 -15.19 -41.04 -2.26
C GLN A 823 -15.23 -40.72 -0.76
N LYS A 824 -15.02 -39.44 -0.38
CA LYS A 824 -15.17 -39.00 1.02
C LYS A 824 -16.57 -39.28 1.59
N ARG A 825 -17.62 -39.13 0.77
CA ARG A 825 -19.00 -39.45 1.18
C ARG A 825 -19.20 -40.95 1.38
N ALA A 826 -18.62 -41.79 0.53
CA ALA A 826 -18.64 -43.25 0.65
C ALA A 826 -17.91 -43.72 1.92
N ASP A 827 -16.72 -43.19 2.19
CA ASP A 827 -15.95 -43.49 3.41
C ASP A 827 -16.71 -43.10 4.67
N ARG A 828 -17.31 -41.90 4.68
CA ARG A 828 -18.14 -41.44 5.79
C ARG A 828 -19.38 -42.33 5.97
N HIS A 829 -20.03 -42.73 4.88
CA HIS A 829 -21.18 -43.64 4.94
C HIS A 829 -20.79 -45.01 5.51
N LYS A 830 -19.65 -45.56 5.08
CA LYS A 830 -19.08 -46.82 5.59
C LYS A 830 -18.80 -46.72 7.10
N ALA A 831 -18.17 -45.64 7.56
CA ALA A 831 -17.89 -45.43 8.97
C ALA A 831 -19.16 -45.30 9.84
N LEU A 832 -20.18 -44.57 9.36
CA LEU A 832 -21.38 -44.27 10.15
C LEU A 832 -22.48 -45.33 10.07
N SER A 833 -22.55 -46.12 9.00
CA SER A 833 -23.62 -47.11 8.75
C SER A 833 -23.83 -48.08 9.91
N LYS A 834 -22.74 -48.68 10.44
CA LYS A 834 -22.78 -49.59 11.59
C LYS A 834 -23.31 -48.92 12.86
N SER A 835 -22.85 -47.70 13.13
CA SER A 835 -23.28 -46.92 14.31
C SER A 835 -24.76 -46.55 14.22
N ARG A 836 -25.22 -46.12 13.05
CA ARG A 836 -26.61 -45.74 12.80
C ARG A 836 -27.58 -46.92 12.90
N TYR A 837 -27.20 -48.09 12.35
CA TYR A 837 -27.97 -49.32 12.49
C TYR A 837 -28.14 -49.72 13.96
N LYS A 838 -27.05 -49.71 14.74
CA LYS A 838 -27.10 -49.96 16.20
C LYS A 838 -27.97 -48.95 16.94
N LYS A 839 -27.91 -47.67 16.57
CA LYS A 839 -28.74 -46.62 17.19
C LYS A 839 -30.23 -46.88 16.93
N LEU A 840 -30.61 -47.24 15.71
CA LEU A 840 -31.99 -47.61 15.39
C LEU A 840 -32.44 -48.86 16.16
N GLU A 841 -31.58 -49.88 16.26
CA GLU A 841 -31.86 -51.07 17.06
C GLU A 841 -32.12 -50.74 18.54
N MET A 842 -31.34 -49.83 19.12
CA MET A 842 -31.56 -49.33 20.49
C MET A 842 -32.87 -48.54 20.63
N ILE A 843 -33.21 -47.71 19.65
CA ILE A 843 -34.47 -46.94 19.63
C ILE A 843 -35.67 -47.90 19.57
N LEU A 844 -35.66 -48.86 18.65
CA LEU A 844 -36.71 -49.87 18.52
C LEU A 844 -36.79 -50.77 19.78
N ALA A 845 -35.65 -51.12 20.38
CA ALA A 845 -35.64 -51.86 21.64
C ALA A 845 -36.33 -51.08 22.77
N LYS A 846 -36.20 -49.75 22.80
CA LYS A 846 -36.80 -48.83 23.78
C LYS A 846 -38.25 -48.40 23.46
N HIS A 847 -38.75 -48.70 22.26
CA HIS A 847 -40.07 -48.25 21.80
C HIS A 847 -41.26 -48.81 22.63
N PRO A 848 -42.27 -47.99 23.02
CA PRO A 848 -43.41 -48.43 23.83
C PRO A 848 -44.26 -49.54 23.19
N LEU A 849 -44.51 -49.46 21.87
CA LEU A 849 -45.33 -50.44 21.15
C LEU A 849 -44.68 -51.84 21.03
N LEU A 850 -43.36 -51.93 21.24
CA LEU A 850 -42.62 -53.19 21.23
C LEU A 850 -42.37 -53.74 22.65
N ALA A 851 -42.94 -53.13 23.68
CA ALA A 851 -42.77 -53.56 25.08
C ALA A 851 -43.23 -55.00 25.34
N VAL A 852 -44.17 -55.53 24.54
CA VAL A 852 -44.63 -56.93 24.59
C VAL A 852 -43.48 -57.91 24.35
N LEU A 853 -42.47 -57.52 23.56
CA LEU A 853 -41.26 -58.32 23.32
C LEU A 853 -40.31 -58.36 24.51
N ARG A 854 -40.39 -57.41 25.45
CA ARG A 854 -39.60 -57.41 26.69
C ARG A 854 -40.23 -58.28 27.78
N ARG A 855 -41.56 -58.43 27.76
CA ARG A 855 -42.31 -59.24 28.73
C ARG A 855 -42.21 -60.75 28.45
N THR A 856 -41.87 -61.14 27.23
CA THR A 856 -41.72 -62.55 26.81
C THR A 856 -40.32 -63.12 27.03
N SER A 857 -39.35 -62.33 27.51
CA SER A 857 -38.01 -62.80 27.87
C SER A 857 -37.84 -63.11 29.36
N VAL A 858 -38.94 -63.17 30.13
CA VAL A 858 -38.91 -63.49 31.57
C VAL A 858 -39.89 -64.63 31.89
N LYS A 859 -39.27 -65.76 32.27
CA LYS A 859 -39.77 -67.03 32.86
C LYS A 859 -40.15 -68.17 31.88
N PRO A 860 -39.89 -69.41 32.31
CA PRO A 860 -38.60 -70.05 32.60
C PRO A 860 -38.22 -71.07 31.50
#